data_AF-A0A2U1PA44-F1
#
_entry.id   AF-A0A2U1PA44-F1
#
_cell.length_a   1.000
_cell.length_b   1.000
_cell.length_c   1.000
_cell.angle_alpha   90.00
_cell.angle_beta   90.00
_cell.angle_gamma   90.00
#
_symmetry.space_group_name_H-M   'P 1'
#
loop_
_entity.id
_entity.type
_entity.pdbx_description
1 polymer ?
#
loop_
_entity_poly.entity_id
_entity_poly.type
_entity_poly.pdbx_seq_one_letter_code
_entity_poly.pdbx_strand_id
1 'polypeptide(L)'
;MAEKFDVQSLLSSPERNYLIRNNGDQVAVSTLNGKKVGLYFSASWLLRGQSFPPNLVDVYDELAEKGDFEIVFISYDEDEESFNRYFSMMPWLAVPYTDTKTREALDGCFKVRGIPNLVCLDERGKVLTDDGVLIIGEYGSEGYPFTPERVKEIKDQEEEARKNQSLRTILESPSRNYISTADGERCLLPTFSGRQSESSDFTGTLVKVYNELKANDENFEIVMISLDDNEESFNKEFSGLPWLSLPFKDKKCEKLVQYFELSDLPTLVIIGPDGKTLHPNVVDAVEEHGVIAYPFTPNKFAELEKIEEAKHEAQTLESVLVSGDLDFVLGKDGANIPVSDLVGKHILLYFSAHWCPPCRAFTPELAKTYHEIKTKHEAFEVIFVSSDRDQASYDEYYSTMSWLSLPFGDKRIESLSHLFKVNGIPLLVALGPTGKIITTETRELIMLHGAEAFPFDDEHMFAMEAKFADMAKDWPNKVKHDMHPEHELVLTHLHMYTCGGCDKEGKIWAYNCEDCNFYLHPDCALKETNGKRARKNLLKYGLIICLLPCAYYIPVSDLVGKHILLYFSAHWCPPCRAFTPELAKTYHEIKTKHEAFEVIFISSDRDQASYDEYYSTMSWLSLPFGDKRIESLSHLLKVNGIPSLVALGPTGKIITTETRELIMLHGAEAFPFDDEHMFAMEAKFADMAKDWPNKVKHDMHPEHELVLTRLHMYTCGGCDKEGKIWAYNCEDCNFYLHPDCALKETNGKRARKNLLKYGLIICLLPCAYYVIRSFRGSLGSIGLKKLAGPDCT
;
A
#
# COMPACT_ATOMS: atom_id res chain seq x y z
N MET A 1 -31.32 11.44 -2.50
CA MET A 1 -32.28 11.33 -3.61
C MET A 1 -31.44 11.38 -4.87
N ALA A 2 -31.50 10.36 -5.74
CA ALA A 2 -30.73 10.40 -6.99
C ALA A 2 -31.26 11.54 -7.86
N GLU A 3 -30.40 12.46 -8.28
CA GLU A 3 -30.76 13.50 -9.24
C GLU A 3 -31.14 12.83 -10.56
N LYS A 4 -32.36 13.11 -11.02
CA LYS A 4 -32.89 12.56 -12.25
C LYS A 4 -32.88 13.68 -13.27
N PHE A 5 -32.11 13.50 -14.32
CA PHE A 5 -32.04 14.44 -15.42
C PHE A 5 -32.92 13.98 -16.58
N ASP A 6 -33.47 14.91 -17.34
CA ASP A 6 -34.06 14.59 -18.63
C ASP A 6 -32.99 14.81 -19.70
N VAL A 7 -32.49 13.72 -20.31
CA VAL A 7 -31.41 13.76 -21.31
C VAL A 7 -31.76 14.70 -22.48
N GLN A 8 -33.03 14.74 -22.87
CA GLN A 8 -33.49 15.65 -23.92
C GLN A 8 -33.32 17.12 -23.49
N SER A 9 -33.71 17.45 -22.27
CA SER A 9 -33.59 18.81 -21.72
C SER A 9 -32.14 19.19 -21.39
N LEU A 10 -31.28 18.23 -21.02
CA LEU A 10 -29.85 18.45 -20.80
C LEU A 10 -29.11 18.80 -22.08
N LEU A 11 -29.41 18.04 -23.15
CA LEU A 11 -28.70 18.12 -24.41
C LEU A 11 -29.42 18.97 -25.44
N SER A 12 -30.51 19.67 -25.12
CA SER A 12 -31.22 20.60 -26.03
C SER A 12 -31.32 22.00 -25.42
N SER A 13 -31.39 23.02 -26.27
CA SER A 13 -31.73 24.38 -25.88
C SER A 13 -32.94 24.86 -26.70
N PRO A 14 -33.61 25.97 -26.32
CA PRO A 14 -34.68 26.55 -27.13
C PRO A 14 -34.28 26.86 -28.58
N GLU A 15 -32.98 27.02 -28.83
CA GLU A 15 -32.41 27.40 -30.13
C GLU A 15 -31.77 26.20 -30.86
N ARG A 16 -31.61 25.03 -30.21
CA ARG A 16 -30.93 23.85 -30.78
C ARG A 16 -31.46 22.54 -30.19
N ASN A 17 -31.84 21.62 -31.08
CA ASN A 17 -32.33 20.27 -30.74
C ASN A 17 -31.50 19.14 -31.39
N TYR A 18 -30.27 19.42 -31.80
CA TYR A 18 -29.37 18.48 -32.45
C TYR A 18 -27.99 18.42 -31.77
N LEU A 19 -27.29 17.31 -32.01
CA LEU A 19 -25.86 17.07 -31.78
C LEU A 19 -25.16 16.89 -33.13
N ILE A 20 -23.84 16.89 -33.16
CA ILE A 20 -23.05 16.72 -34.38
C ILE A 20 -22.25 15.42 -34.37
N ARG A 21 -22.07 14.82 -35.54
CA ARG A 21 -21.08 13.76 -35.80
C ARG A 21 -19.75 14.37 -36.23
N ASN A 22 -18.68 13.57 -36.18
CA ASN A 22 -17.33 13.96 -36.60
C ASN A 22 -17.22 14.36 -38.09
N ASN A 23 -18.20 13.98 -38.91
CA ASN A 23 -18.33 14.37 -40.32
C ASN A 23 -19.19 15.64 -40.53
N GLY A 24 -19.70 16.24 -39.45
CA GLY A 24 -20.56 17.42 -39.47
C GLY A 24 -22.07 17.15 -39.56
N ASP A 25 -22.50 15.89 -39.66
CA ASP A 25 -23.92 15.55 -39.75
C ASP A 25 -24.66 15.89 -38.44
N GLN A 26 -25.84 16.49 -38.57
CA GLN A 26 -26.70 16.81 -37.44
C GLN A 26 -27.59 15.63 -37.07
N VAL A 27 -27.60 15.28 -35.79
CA VAL A 27 -28.40 14.18 -35.22
C VAL A 27 -29.35 14.76 -34.19
N ALA A 28 -30.66 14.55 -34.37
CA ALA A 28 -31.67 15.06 -33.43
C ALA A 28 -31.49 14.41 -32.04
N VAL A 29 -31.50 15.21 -30.97
CA VAL A 29 -31.31 14.72 -29.58
C VAL A 29 -32.32 13.63 -29.21
N SER A 30 -33.52 13.67 -29.80
CA SER A 30 -34.58 12.68 -29.59
C SER A 30 -34.20 11.25 -30.00
N THR A 31 -33.16 11.05 -30.82
CA THR A 31 -32.65 9.72 -31.17
C THR A 31 -31.94 9.03 -30.01
N LEU A 32 -31.63 9.76 -28.94
CA LEU A 32 -31.04 9.23 -27.70
C LEU A 32 -32.09 8.67 -26.73
N ASN A 33 -33.38 8.90 -26.99
CA ASN A 33 -34.45 8.42 -26.13
C ASN A 33 -34.44 6.89 -26.06
N GLY A 34 -34.37 6.35 -24.83
CA GLY A 34 -34.30 4.91 -24.61
C GLY A 34 -32.89 4.32 -24.67
N LYS A 35 -31.85 5.14 -24.87
CA LYS A 35 -30.45 4.72 -24.79
C LYS A 35 -29.83 5.13 -23.47
N LYS A 36 -28.82 4.38 -23.02
CA LYS A 36 -27.87 4.86 -22.02
C LYS A 36 -26.91 5.83 -22.70
N VAL A 37 -26.55 6.91 -22.01
CA VAL A 37 -25.77 8.01 -22.59
C VAL A 37 -24.54 8.28 -21.74
N GLY A 38 -23.36 8.19 -22.34
CA GLY A 38 -22.10 8.63 -21.74
C GLY A 38 -21.81 10.09 -22.10
N LEU A 39 -21.72 10.98 -21.11
CA LEU A 39 -21.29 12.36 -21.28
C LEU A 39 -19.78 12.43 -21.09
N TYR A 40 -19.03 12.58 -22.18
CA TYR A 40 -17.57 12.54 -22.20
C TYR A 40 -16.97 13.95 -22.19
N PHE A 41 -16.38 14.35 -21.07
CA PHE A 41 -15.74 15.64 -20.87
C PHE A 41 -14.23 15.51 -21.12
N SER A 42 -13.70 16.21 -22.14
CA SER A 42 -12.29 16.06 -22.55
C SER A 42 -11.79 17.26 -23.39
N ALA A 43 -10.47 17.32 -23.65
CA ALA A 43 -9.84 18.35 -24.49
C ALA A 43 -8.61 17.83 -25.23
N SER A 44 -8.27 18.47 -26.34
CA SER A 44 -7.18 18.05 -27.24
C SER A 44 -5.78 18.18 -26.62
N TRP A 45 -5.58 19.07 -25.64
CA TRP A 45 -4.26 19.24 -25.00
C TRP A 45 -3.85 18.05 -24.14
N LEU A 46 -4.78 17.18 -23.76
CA LEU A 46 -4.47 15.93 -23.06
C LEU A 46 -3.65 14.96 -23.94
N LEU A 47 -3.74 15.09 -25.27
CA LEU A 47 -2.94 14.30 -26.23
C LEU A 47 -1.43 14.57 -26.15
N ARG A 48 -0.99 15.66 -25.51
CA ARG A 48 0.44 15.99 -25.43
C ARG A 48 1.19 15.27 -24.30
N GLY A 49 0.49 14.46 -23.49
CA GLY A 49 1.09 13.76 -22.35
C GLY A 49 0.38 12.48 -21.89
N GLN A 50 -0.78 12.13 -22.45
CA GLN A 50 -1.46 10.86 -22.20
C GLN A 50 -2.09 10.32 -23.48
N SER A 51 -2.04 9.00 -23.65
CA SER A 51 -2.86 8.29 -24.62
C SER A 51 -4.34 8.61 -24.35
N PHE A 52 -5.10 8.84 -25.42
CA PHE A 52 -6.55 8.61 -25.47
C PHE A 52 -6.92 7.41 -24.57
N PRO A 53 -8.02 7.41 -23.77
CA PRO A 53 -8.29 6.29 -22.87
C PRO A 53 -8.18 4.99 -23.68
N PRO A 54 -7.15 4.14 -23.42
CA PRO A 54 -6.92 2.97 -24.23
C PRO A 54 -8.20 2.16 -24.11
N ASN A 55 -8.76 1.77 -25.25
CA ASN A 55 -9.97 0.95 -25.38
C ASN A 55 -11.33 1.68 -25.34
N LEU A 56 -11.44 3.01 -25.18
CA LEU A 56 -12.77 3.67 -25.19
C LEU A 56 -13.47 3.58 -26.56
N VAL A 57 -12.71 3.66 -27.66
CA VAL A 57 -13.24 3.44 -29.02
C VAL A 57 -13.66 1.99 -29.20
N ASP A 58 -12.82 1.04 -28.81
CA ASP A 58 -13.13 -0.39 -28.95
C ASP A 58 -14.38 -0.78 -28.14
N VAL A 59 -14.52 -0.25 -26.92
CA VAL A 59 -15.71 -0.45 -26.08
C VAL A 59 -16.94 0.22 -26.68
N TYR A 60 -16.80 1.43 -27.21
CA TYR A 60 -17.90 2.11 -27.90
C TYR A 60 -18.36 1.30 -29.10
N ASP A 61 -17.45 0.83 -29.96
CA ASP A 61 -17.78 0.07 -31.15
C ASP A 61 -18.51 -1.25 -30.80
N GLU A 62 -18.05 -1.98 -29.77
CA GLU A 62 -18.71 -3.21 -29.32
C GLU A 62 -20.12 -2.96 -28.78
N LEU A 63 -20.33 -1.86 -28.05
CA LEU A 63 -21.63 -1.53 -27.45
C LEU A 63 -22.57 -0.84 -28.45
N ALA A 64 -22.05 -0.07 -29.39
CA ALA A 64 -22.83 0.60 -30.43
C ALA A 64 -23.53 -0.41 -31.35
N GLU A 65 -22.93 -1.57 -31.61
CA GLU A 65 -23.58 -2.68 -32.34
C GLU A 65 -24.86 -3.18 -31.66
N LYS A 66 -24.93 -3.11 -30.33
CA LYS A 66 -26.12 -3.52 -29.55
C LYS A 66 -27.24 -2.46 -29.61
N GLY A 67 -26.87 -1.22 -29.95
CA GLY A 67 -27.79 -0.12 -30.25
C GLY A 67 -28.38 0.62 -29.04
N ASP A 68 -28.02 0.25 -27.82
CA ASP A 68 -28.57 0.76 -26.56
C ASP A 68 -27.66 1.75 -25.82
N PHE A 69 -26.47 2.05 -26.36
CA PHE A 69 -25.50 2.97 -25.80
C PHE A 69 -25.09 4.05 -26.82
N GLU A 70 -24.80 5.26 -26.34
CA GLU A 70 -24.25 6.37 -27.14
C GLU A 70 -23.34 7.25 -26.27
N ILE A 71 -22.31 7.85 -26.88
CA ILE A 71 -21.45 8.83 -26.22
C ILE A 71 -21.70 10.21 -26.81
N VAL A 72 -21.70 11.23 -25.96
CA VAL A 72 -21.77 12.64 -26.33
C VAL A 72 -20.55 13.35 -25.77
N PHE A 73 -19.70 13.86 -26.65
CA PHE A 73 -18.51 14.62 -26.32
C PHE A 73 -18.85 16.07 -25.94
N ILE A 74 -18.29 16.50 -24.82
CA ILE A 74 -18.32 17.85 -24.26
C ILE A 74 -16.88 18.35 -24.21
N SER A 75 -16.54 19.25 -25.13
CA SER A 75 -15.18 19.76 -25.27
C SER A 75 -14.88 20.90 -24.29
N TYR A 76 -13.68 20.82 -23.71
CA TYR A 76 -13.03 21.91 -22.97
C TYR A 76 -12.05 22.70 -23.83
N ASP A 77 -11.85 22.34 -25.11
CA ASP A 77 -10.93 23.04 -25.99
C ASP A 77 -11.22 24.55 -26.01
N GLU A 78 -10.15 25.36 -26.02
CA GLU A 78 -10.24 26.82 -25.99
C GLU A 78 -10.59 27.40 -27.37
N ASP A 79 -10.40 26.61 -28.43
CA ASP A 79 -10.61 27.02 -29.82
C ASP A 79 -11.25 25.91 -30.67
N GLU A 80 -11.96 26.34 -31.73
CA GLU A 80 -12.72 25.45 -32.61
C GLU A 80 -11.83 24.55 -33.47
N GLU A 81 -10.60 24.97 -33.79
CA GLU A 81 -9.66 24.18 -34.58
C GLU A 81 -9.16 22.96 -33.78
N SER A 82 -8.79 23.19 -32.52
CA SER A 82 -8.42 22.17 -31.54
C SER A 82 -9.57 21.18 -31.30
N PHE A 83 -10.79 21.69 -31.13
CA PHE A 83 -12.00 20.86 -31.04
C PHE A 83 -12.17 19.96 -32.27
N ASN A 84 -12.19 20.54 -33.48
CA ASN A 84 -12.44 19.79 -34.71
C ASN A 84 -11.38 18.73 -34.96
N ARG A 85 -10.10 19.07 -34.73
CA ARG A 85 -9.00 18.13 -34.86
C ARG A 85 -9.18 16.93 -33.93
N TYR A 86 -9.51 17.17 -32.67
CA TYR A 86 -9.65 16.10 -31.69
C TYR A 86 -10.91 15.27 -31.91
N PHE A 87 -12.05 15.92 -32.19
CA PHE A 87 -13.32 15.26 -32.44
C PHE A 87 -13.31 14.42 -33.73
N SER A 88 -12.46 14.76 -34.71
CA SER A 88 -12.31 13.97 -35.94
C SER A 88 -11.88 12.51 -35.70
N MET A 89 -11.27 12.22 -34.56
CA MET A 89 -10.81 10.88 -34.17
C MET A 89 -11.88 10.07 -33.43
N MET A 90 -13.03 10.67 -33.09
CA MET A 90 -14.06 10.06 -32.25
C MET A 90 -15.24 9.54 -33.09
N PRO A 91 -15.72 8.31 -32.88
CA PRO A 91 -16.84 7.74 -33.65
C PRO A 91 -18.24 8.23 -33.19
N TRP A 92 -18.32 8.89 -32.05
CA TRP A 92 -19.57 9.27 -31.36
C TRP A 92 -20.02 10.72 -31.63
N LEU A 93 -21.05 11.18 -30.91
CA LEU A 93 -21.66 12.51 -31.07
C LEU A 93 -20.94 13.58 -30.25
N ALA A 94 -21.14 14.86 -30.56
CA ALA A 94 -20.69 15.98 -29.73
C ALA A 94 -21.75 17.07 -29.59
N VAL A 95 -21.69 17.80 -28.48
CA VAL A 95 -22.32 19.12 -28.37
C VAL A 95 -21.56 20.07 -29.30
N PRO A 96 -22.23 20.80 -30.21
CA PRO A 96 -21.55 21.74 -31.10
C PRO A 96 -20.66 22.72 -30.33
N TYR A 97 -19.45 22.98 -30.82
CA TYR A 97 -18.49 23.87 -30.15
C TYR A 97 -19.08 25.27 -29.87
N THR A 98 -19.87 25.78 -30.81
CA THR A 98 -20.58 27.07 -30.72
C THR A 98 -21.61 27.15 -29.59
N ASP A 99 -22.08 26.01 -29.05
CA ASP A 99 -23.03 25.98 -27.93
C ASP A 99 -22.30 25.91 -26.57
N THR A 100 -21.61 27.01 -26.25
CA THR A 100 -20.91 27.16 -24.96
C THR A 100 -21.86 27.04 -23.76
N LYS A 101 -23.09 27.55 -23.88
CA LYS A 101 -24.08 27.54 -22.79
C LYS A 101 -24.43 26.12 -22.36
N THR A 102 -24.68 25.21 -23.31
CA THR A 102 -24.97 23.81 -22.98
C THR A 102 -23.75 23.14 -22.36
N ARG A 103 -22.54 23.40 -22.85
CA ARG A 103 -21.30 22.82 -22.29
C ARG A 103 -21.04 23.28 -20.84
N GLU A 104 -21.16 24.57 -20.56
CA GLU A 104 -21.03 25.13 -19.21
C GLU A 104 -22.13 24.63 -18.26
N ALA A 105 -23.37 24.49 -18.74
CA ALA A 105 -24.46 23.95 -17.95
C ALA A 105 -24.21 22.49 -17.55
N LEU A 106 -23.71 21.66 -18.47
CA LEU A 106 -23.37 20.26 -18.20
C LEU A 106 -22.21 20.16 -17.20
N ASP A 107 -21.15 20.96 -17.36
CA ASP A 107 -20.04 21.04 -16.41
C ASP A 107 -20.53 21.37 -14.99
N GLY A 108 -21.37 22.40 -14.86
CA GLY A 108 -21.95 22.80 -13.57
C GLY A 108 -22.90 21.76 -12.97
N CYS A 109 -23.72 21.09 -13.80
CA CYS A 109 -24.66 20.05 -13.35
C CYS A 109 -23.95 18.83 -12.78
N PHE A 110 -22.88 18.38 -13.44
CA PHE A 110 -22.16 17.17 -13.03
C PHE A 110 -20.94 17.45 -12.16
N LYS A 111 -20.60 18.72 -11.91
CA LYS A 111 -19.50 19.16 -11.04
C LYS A 111 -18.18 18.48 -11.40
N VAL A 112 -17.86 18.48 -12.70
CA VAL A 112 -16.67 17.81 -13.23
C VAL A 112 -15.41 18.46 -12.63
N ARG A 113 -14.67 17.71 -11.82
CA ARG A 113 -13.50 18.24 -11.07
C ARG A 113 -12.18 18.12 -11.83
N GLY A 114 -12.19 17.45 -12.99
CA GLY A 114 -11.04 17.22 -13.84
C GLY A 114 -11.43 16.44 -15.10
N ILE A 115 -10.61 16.54 -16.14
CA ILE A 115 -10.76 15.83 -17.41
C ILE A 115 -9.54 14.93 -17.66
N PRO A 116 -9.69 13.76 -18.33
CA PRO A 116 -10.91 13.25 -18.94
C PRO A 116 -11.90 12.68 -17.91
N ASN A 117 -13.21 12.90 -18.12
CA ASN A 117 -14.27 12.37 -17.27
C ASN A 117 -15.44 11.83 -18.12
N LEU A 118 -16.08 10.75 -17.69
CA LEU A 118 -17.19 10.11 -18.39
C LEU A 118 -18.31 9.82 -17.39
N VAL A 119 -19.41 10.57 -17.51
CA VAL A 119 -20.61 10.36 -16.70
C VAL A 119 -21.60 9.51 -17.49
N CYS A 120 -21.95 8.33 -16.99
CA CYS A 120 -22.91 7.44 -17.63
C CYS A 120 -24.30 7.63 -17.05
N LEU A 121 -25.30 7.80 -17.93
CA LEU A 121 -26.71 7.97 -17.59
C LEU A 121 -27.52 6.77 -18.09
N ASP A 122 -28.56 6.38 -17.34
CA ASP A 122 -29.55 5.41 -17.78
C ASP A 122 -30.54 6.00 -18.80
N GLU A 123 -31.45 5.17 -19.33
CA GLU A 123 -32.43 5.61 -20.34
C GLU A 123 -33.41 6.69 -19.82
N ARG A 124 -33.45 6.90 -18.50
CA ARG A 124 -34.31 7.85 -17.81
C ARG A 124 -33.54 9.06 -17.27
N GLY A 125 -32.24 9.16 -17.61
CA GLY A 125 -31.30 10.19 -17.18
C GLY A 125 -30.92 10.15 -15.71
N LYS A 126 -31.02 8.99 -15.04
CA LYS A 126 -30.40 8.75 -13.74
C LYS A 126 -28.91 8.50 -13.94
N VAL A 127 -28.06 9.12 -13.12
CA VAL A 127 -26.62 8.84 -13.10
C VAL A 127 -26.38 7.39 -12.66
N LEU A 128 -25.68 6.63 -13.51
CA LEU A 128 -25.20 5.27 -13.26
C LEU A 128 -23.82 5.31 -12.60
N THR A 129 -22.93 6.16 -13.11
CA THR A 129 -21.58 6.41 -12.57
C THR A 129 -21.04 7.77 -13.06
N ASP A 130 -20.18 8.41 -12.29
CA ASP A 130 -19.33 9.55 -12.65
C ASP A 130 -17.85 9.17 -12.86
N ASP A 131 -17.51 7.89 -12.64
CA ASP A 131 -16.17 7.30 -12.78
C ASP A 131 -16.05 6.42 -14.04
N GLY A 132 -16.82 6.71 -15.10
CA GLY A 132 -16.90 5.86 -16.30
C GLY A 132 -15.57 5.63 -17.01
N VAL A 133 -14.64 6.60 -16.96
CA VAL A 133 -13.29 6.47 -17.55
C VAL A 133 -12.50 5.36 -16.83
N LEU A 134 -12.55 5.32 -15.50
CA LEU A 134 -11.84 4.30 -14.71
C LEU A 134 -12.44 2.91 -14.95
N ILE A 135 -13.78 2.81 -14.92
CA ILE A 135 -14.46 1.52 -15.14
C ILE A 135 -14.17 0.96 -16.54
N ILE A 136 -14.16 1.81 -17.57
CA ILE A 136 -13.83 1.37 -18.94
C ILE A 136 -12.35 1.00 -19.05
N GLY A 137 -11.46 1.76 -18.42
CA GLY A 137 -10.03 1.44 -18.39
C GLY A 137 -9.74 0.11 -17.69
N GLU A 138 -10.46 -0.20 -16.61
CA GLU A 138 -10.27 -1.43 -15.84
C GLU A 138 -11.01 -2.64 -16.45
N TYR A 139 -12.28 -2.50 -16.83
CA TYR A 139 -13.14 -3.65 -17.16
C TYR A 139 -13.61 -3.68 -18.62
N GLY A 140 -13.24 -2.69 -19.43
CA GLY A 140 -13.67 -2.60 -20.83
C GLY A 140 -15.20 -2.67 -21.01
N SER A 141 -15.65 -3.46 -21.98
CA SER A 141 -17.08 -3.65 -22.28
C SER A 141 -17.82 -4.52 -21.27
N GLU A 142 -17.11 -5.36 -20.49
CA GLU A 142 -17.72 -6.22 -19.46
C GLU A 142 -18.28 -5.41 -18.29
N GLY A 143 -17.70 -4.23 -18.07
CA GLY A 143 -18.17 -3.23 -17.11
C GLY A 143 -19.57 -2.70 -17.42
N TYR A 144 -20.08 -2.82 -18.65
CA TYR A 144 -21.41 -2.34 -19.03
C TYR A 144 -22.53 -3.00 -18.19
N PRO A 145 -23.49 -2.24 -17.60
CA PRO A 145 -23.85 -0.84 -17.88
C PRO A 145 -23.10 0.23 -17.07
N PHE A 146 -21.88 -0.08 -16.63
CA PHE A 146 -20.97 0.78 -15.88
C PHE A 146 -21.51 1.20 -14.51
N THR A 147 -22.21 0.28 -13.84
CA THR A 147 -22.72 0.52 -12.50
C THR A 147 -21.79 -0.03 -11.43
N PRO A 148 -21.76 0.55 -10.22
CA PRO A 148 -21.07 -0.03 -9.09
C PRO A 148 -21.49 -1.47 -8.80
N GLU A 149 -22.77 -1.82 -8.99
CA GLU A 149 -23.27 -3.19 -8.83
C GLU A 149 -22.65 -4.13 -9.86
N ARG A 150 -22.52 -3.70 -11.12
CA ARG A 150 -21.91 -4.51 -12.18
C ARG A 150 -20.43 -4.73 -11.93
N VAL A 151 -19.71 -3.68 -11.51
CA VAL A 151 -18.29 -3.78 -11.13
C VAL A 151 -18.14 -4.75 -9.96
N LYS A 152 -19.04 -4.69 -8.97
CA LYS A 152 -19.04 -5.65 -7.86
C LYS A 152 -19.26 -7.09 -8.34
N GLU A 153 -20.22 -7.33 -9.23
CA GLU A 153 -20.45 -8.66 -9.80
C GLU A 153 -19.21 -9.23 -10.50
N ILE A 154 -18.49 -8.40 -11.26
CA ILE A 154 -17.25 -8.82 -11.94
C ILE A 154 -16.20 -9.20 -10.90
N LYS A 155 -15.99 -8.36 -9.87
CA LYS A 155 -15.05 -8.64 -8.78
C LYS A 155 -15.39 -9.93 -8.02
N ASP A 156 -16.67 -10.13 -7.71
CA ASP A 156 -17.15 -11.36 -7.04
C ASP A 156 -16.90 -12.60 -7.93
N GLN A 157 -17.08 -12.49 -9.25
CA GLN A 157 -16.78 -13.56 -10.21
C GLN A 157 -15.27 -13.85 -10.31
N GLU A 158 -14.44 -12.82 -10.31
CA GLU A 158 -12.98 -12.96 -10.33
C GLU A 158 -12.44 -13.58 -9.03
N GLU A 159 -12.99 -13.20 -7.88
CA GLU A 159 -12.65 -13.79 -6.59
C GLU A 159 -13.03 -15.27 -6.53
N GLU A 160 -14.22 -15.63 -7.01
CA GLU A 160 -14.65 -17.03 -7.09
C GLU A 160 -13.81 -17.84 -8.09
N ALA A 161 -13.39 -17.21 -9.20
CA ALA A 161 -12.47 -17.82 -10.16
C ALA A 161 -11.05 -18.00 -9.59
N ARG A 162 -10.61 -17.14 -8.67
CA ARG A 162 -9.36 -17.30 -7.88
C ARG A 162 -9.48 -18.43 -6.86
N LYS A 163 -10.61 -18.54 -6.15
CA LYS A 163 -10.86 -19.64 -5.20
C LYS A 163 -10.88 -21.01 -5.88
N ASN A 164 -11.49 -21.09 -7.08
CA ASN A 164 -11.59 -22.31 -7.88
C ASN A 164 -10.53 -22.40 -8.99
N GLN A 165 -9.38 -21.73 -8.81
CA GLN A 165 -8.32 -21.67 -9.81
C GLN A 165 -7.84 -23.07 -10.20
N SER A 166 -7.70 -23.29 -11.50
CA SER A 166 -7.14 -24.50 -12.11
C SER A 166 -6.38 -24.15 -13.38
N LEU A 167 -5.54 -25.07 -13.89
CA LEU A 167 -4.84 -24.86 -15.16
C LEU A 167 -5.81 -24.57 -16.32
N ARG A 168 -7.00 -25.18 -16.32
CA ARG A 168 -8.01 -24.92 -17.35
C ARG A 168 -8.59 -23.53 -17.22
N THR A 169 -8.91 -23.06 -16.01
CA THR A 169 -9.45 -21.71 -15.84
C THR A 169 -8.42 -20.63 -16.17
N ILE A 170 -7.11 -20.91 -16.05
CA ILE A 170 -6.01 -20.00 -16.45
C ILE A 170 -5.68 -20.09 -17.94
N LEU A 171 -5.72 -21.28 -18.54
CA LEU A 171 -5.24 -21.51 -19.90
C LEU A 171 -6.32 -21.83 -20.95
N GLU A 172 -7.60 -22.00 -20.63
CA GLU A 172 -8.70 -22.26 -21.60
C GLU A 172 -9.72 -21.10 -21.65
N SER A 173 -10.23 -20.75 -22.83
CA SER A 173 -11.39 -19.85 -22.96
C SER A 173 -12.58 -20.63 -23.54
N PRO A 174 -13.83 -20.14 -23.41
CA PRO A 174 -14.98 -20.81 -24.03
C PRO A 174 -14.83 -21.04 -25.54
N SER A 175 -14.00 -20.25 -26.20
CA SER A 175 -13.71 -20.33 -27.64
C SER A 175 -12.39 -21.05 -27.98
N ARG A 176 -11.55 -21.41 -26.99
CA ARG A 176 -10.21 -21.99 -27.23
C ARG A 176 -9.75 -22.94 -26.11
N ASN A 177 -9.28 -24.11 -26.52
CA ASN A 177 -8.71 -25.15 -25.65
C ASN A 177 -7.30 -25.62 -26.07
N TYR A 178 -6.53 -24.79 -26.81
CA TYR A 178 -5.17 -25.11 -27.29
C TYR A 178 -4.17 -24.01 -26.94
N ILE A 179 -2.88 -24.33 -26.94
CA ILE A 179 -1.73 -23.41 -26.79
C ILE A 179 -0.74 -23.60 -27.96
N SER A 180 0.07 -22.58 -28.24
CA SER A 180 0.96 -22.53 -29.40
C SER A 180 2.39 -22.94 -29.03
N THR A 181 3.04 -23.64 -29.95
CA THR A 181 4.49 -23.93 -29.91
C THR A 181 5.27 -22.95 -30.79
N ALA A 182 6.57 -22.80 -30.55
CA ALA A 182 7.45 -21.90 -31.32
C ALA A 182 7.45 -22.20 -32.84
N ASP A 183 7.17 -23.45 -33.24
CA ASP A 183 7.09 -23.87 -34.64
C ASP A 183 5.72 -23.59 -35.31
N GLY A 184 4.77 -22.98 -34.58
CA GLY A 184 3.43 -22.64 -35.08
C GLY A 184 2.42 -23.79 -35.09
N GLU A 185 2.75 -24.96 -34.54
CA GLU A 185 1.82 -26.09 -34.41
C GLU A 185 0.90 -25.93 -33.17
N ARG A 186 -0.39 -26.28 -33.34
CA ARG A 186 -1.41 -26.28 -32.26
C ARG A 186 -1.23 -27.52 -31.40
N CYS A 187 -0.84 -27.35 -30.14
CA CYS A 187 -0.55 -28.47 -29.25
C CYS A 187 -1.73 -28.79 -28.33
N LEU A 188 -2.09 -30.07 -28.26
CA LEU A 188 -2.94 -30.67 -27.22
C LEU A 188 -2.05 -31.50 -26.26
N LEU A 189 -1.00 -30.87 -25.69
CA LEU A 189 -0.01 -31.41 -24.71
C LEU A 189 0.70 -32.75 -25.07
N PRO A 190 2.03 -32.90 -24.83
CA PRO A 190 3.13 -32.28 -25.57
C PRO A 190 4.06 -33.30 -26.28
N THR A 191 4.87 -32.85 -27.25
CA THR A 191 6.19 -33.45 -27.58
C THR A 191 7.13 -32.40 -28.19
N PHE A 192 8.43 -32.54 -27.89
CA PHE A 192 9.58 -31.61 -27.99
C PHE A 192 10.01 -31.11 -29.39
N SER A 193 10.65 -29.92 -29.47
CA SER A 193 12.12 -29.72 -29.60
C SER A 193 12.49 -28.24 -29.85
N GLY A 194 13.55 -27.72 -29.22
CA GLY A 194 13.87 -26.29 -29.18
C GLY A 194 15.00 -25.79 -30.09
N ARG A 195 15.05 -24.46 -30.27
CA ARG A 195 16.21 -23.64 -30.68
C ARG A 195 16.14 -22.27 -30.00
N GLN A 196 17.30 -21.67 -29.70
CA GLN A 196 17.48 -20.42 -28.95
C GLN A 196 17.57 -19.16 -29.83
N SER A 197 17.03 -18.02 -29.38
CA SER A 197 17.42 -16.66 -29.80
C SER A 197 17.33 -15.65 -28.64
N GLU A 198 18.23 -14.66 -28.63
CA GLU A 198 18.43 -13.67 -27.56
C GLU A 198 17.45 -12.47 -27.63
N SER A 199 16.81 -12.17 -26.51
CA SER A 199 16.07 -10.93 -26.18
C SER A 199 16.08 -10.80 -24.65
N SER A 200 16.18 -9.56 -24.11
CA SER A 200 16.28 -9.10 -22.70
C SER A 200 17.24 -9.85 -21.72
N ASP A 201 17.89 -9.12 -20.81
CA ASP A 201 18.80 -9.69 -19.78
C ASP A 201 18.13 -10.82 -18.96
N PHE A 202 16.83 -10.66 -18.66
CA PHE A 202 16.04 -11.66 -17.95
C PHE A 202 15.71 -12.89 -18.80
N THR A 203 15.16 -12.73 -20.01
CA THR A 203 14.75 -13.87 -20.84
C THR A 203 15.94 -14.76 -21.19
N GLY A 204 17.13 -14.18 -21.43
CA GLY A 204 18.36 -14.95 -21.59
C GLY A 204 18.73 -15.78 -20.36
N THR A 205 18.54 -15.23 -19.16
CA THR A 205 18.75 -15.94 -17.88
C THR A 205 17.73 -17.05 -17.69
N LEU A 206 16.45 -16.78 -17.96
CA LEU A 206 15.36 -17.75 -17.84
C LEU A 206 15.54 -18.93 -18.81
N VAL A 207 16.02 -18.68 -20.03
CA VAL A 207 16.36 -19.75 -21.00
C VAL A 207 17.48 -20.65 -20.46
N LYS A 208 18.50 -20.11 -19.80
CA LYS A 208 19.57 -20.93 -19.18
C LYS A 208 18.99 -21.83 -18.10
N VAL A 209 18.22 -21.25 -17.17
CA VAL A 209 17.55 -22.00 -16.09
C VAL A 209 16.62 -23.07 -16.64
N TYR A 210 15.81 -22.76 -17.66
CA TYR A 210 14.92 -23.72 -18.30
C TYR A 210 15.68 -24.93 -18.83
N ASN A 211 16.75 -24.70 -19.59
CA ASN A 211 17.53 -25.77 -20.21
C ASN A 211 18.25 -26.64 -19.17
N GLU A 212 18.79 -26.03 -18.10
CA GLU A 212 19.43 -26.78 -17.01
C GLU A 212 18.43 -27.66 -16.25
N LEU A 213 17.25 -27.15 -15.92
CA LEU A 213 16.21 -27.93 -15.23
C LEU A 213 15.68 -29.07 -16.13
N LYS A 214 15.44 -28.80 -17.42
CA LYS A 214 15.04 -29.85 -18.38
C LYS A 214 16.12 -30.92 -18.56
N ALA A 215 17.40 -30.54 -18.53
CA ALA A 215 18.51 -31.50 -18.57
C ALA A 215 18.57 -32.40 -17.32
N ASN A 216 18.03 -31.92 -16.19
CA ASN A 216 17.90 -32.67 -14.94
C ASN A 216 16.59 -33.48 -14.83
N ASP A 217 15.84 -33.63 -15.93
CA ASP A 217 14.57 -34.37 -16.00
C ASP A 217 13.45 -33.79 -15.11
N GLU A 218 13.51 -32.48 -14.82
CA GLU A 218 12.47 -31.78 -14.07
C GLU A 218 11.21 -31.58 -14.91
N ASN A 219 10.05 -31.88 -14.31
CA ASN A 219 8.76 -31.88 -14.99
C ASN A 219 7.99 -30.57 -14.76
N PHE A 220 8.24 -29.58 -15.62
CA PHE A 220 7.54 -28.29 -15.64
C PHE A 220 7.47 -27.76 -17.08
N GLU A 221 6.68 -26.72 -17.33
CA GLU A 221 6.68 -26.02 -18.62
C GLU A 221 6.45 -24.53 -18.40
N ILE A 222 7.00 -23.69 -19.28
CA ILE A 222 6.76 -22.24 -19.27
C ILE A 222 5.69 -21.93 -20.32
N VAL A 223 4.75 -21.06 -19.98
CA VAL A 223 3.73 -20.55 -20.92
C VAL A 223 3.85 -19.03 -20.96
N MET A 224 4.33 -18.52 -22.10
CA MET A 224 4.51 -17.10 -22.35
C MET A 224 3.19 -16.42 -22.68
N ILE A 225 2.90 -15.34 -21.98
CA ILE A 225 1.75 -14.46 -22.22
C ILE A 225 2.32 -13.15 -22.76
N SER A 226 2.22 -12.93 -24.07
CA SER A 226 2.66 -11.67 -24.67
C SER A 226 1.55 -10.62 -24.56
N LEU A 227 1.96 -9.41 -24.21
CA LEU A 227 1.15 -8.19 -24.20
C LEU A 227 1.52 -7.26 -25.37
N ASP A 228 2.32 -7.76 -26.32
CA ASP A 228 2.74 -6.98 -27.49
C ASP A 228 1.54 -6.68 -28.39
N ASP A 229 1.51 -5.49 -28.95
CA ASP A 229 0.55 -5.07 -29.95
C ASP A 229 1.02 -5.38 -31.39
N ASN A 230 2.29 -5.77 -31.54
CA ASN A 230 2.97 -6.03 -32.81
C ASN A 230 3.26 -7.53 -33.02
N GLU A 231 2.61 -8.10 -34.04
CA GLU A 231 2.72 -9.52 -34.38
C GLU A 231 4.11 -9.92 -34.88
N GLU A 232 4.80 -9.03 -35.62
CA GLU A 232 6.14 -9.30 -36.14
C GLU A 232 7.18 -9.35 -35.02
N SER A 233 7.07 -8.43 -34.06
CA SER A 233 7.90 -8.42 -32.83
C SER A 233 7.68 -9.68 -32.02
N PHE A 234 6.41 -10.03 -31.74
CA PHE A 234 6.03 -11.25 -31.03
C PHE A 234 6.63 -12.49 -31.70
N ASN A 235 6.41 -12.66 -33.00
CA ASN A 235 6.89 -13.82 -33.74
C ASN A 235 8.42 -13.91 -33.74
N LYS A 236 9.11 -12.78 -33.88
CA LYS A 236 10.56 -12.72 -33.85
C LYS A 236 11.11 -13.19 -32.50
N GLU A 237 10.58 -12.67 -31.39
CA GLU A 237 11.00 -13.05 -30.05
C GLU A 237 10.65 -14.50 -29.71
N PHE A 238 9.44 -14.94 -30.06
CA PHE A 238 8.96 -16.29 -29.76
C PHE A 238 9.67 -17.39 -30.57
N SER A 239 10.07 -17.11 -31.83
CA SER A 239 10.64 -18.11 -32.75
C SER A 239 11.94 -18.79 -32.29
N GLY A 240 12.52 -18.35 -31.18
CA GLY A 240 13.73 -18.93 -30.57
C GLY A 240 13.59 -19.27 -29.09
N LEU A 241 12.37 -19.42 -28.57
CA LEU A 241 12.17 -19.76 -27.16
C LEU A 241 11.78 -21.23 -26.99
N PRO A 242 12.26 -21.92 -25.94
CA PRO A 242 12.05 -23.35 -25.78
C PRO A 242 10.68 -23.72 -25.18
N TRP A 243 9.82 -22.73 -24.94
CA TRP A 243 8.58 -22.87 -24.17
C TRP A 243 7.32 -22.54 -24.98
N LEU A 244 6.15 -22.68 -24.35
CA LEU A 244 4.84 -22.52 -24.99
C LEU A 244 4.36 -21.06 -24.93
N SER A 245 3.34 -20.70 -25.70
CA SER A 245 2.70 -19.38 -25.60
C SER A 245 1.19 -19.41 -25.89
N LEU A 246 0.46 -18.44 -25.34
CA LEU A 246 -0.89 -18.14 -25.83
C LEU A 246 -0.81 -17.52 -27.23
N PRO A 247 -1.82 -17.71 -28.09
CA PRO A 247 -1.87 -17.05 -29.39
C PRO A 247 -1.76 -15.53 -29.28
N PHE A 248 -1.11 -14.90 -30.26
CA PHE A 248 -1.04 -13.45 -30.36
C PHE A 248 -2.45 -12.82 -30.33
N LYS A 249 -2.64 -11.77 -29.51
CA LYS A 249 -3.93 -11.11 -29.25
C LYS A 249 -5.05 -12.03 -28.75
N ASP A 250 -4.72 -13.12 -28.05
CA ASP A 250 -5.74 -13.86 -27.30
C ASP A 250 -6.34 -12.91 -26.24
N LYS A 251 -7.67 -12.76 -26.27
CA LYS A 251 -8.42 -11.92 -25.31
C LYS A 251 -8.15 -12.30 -23.85
N LYS A 252 -7.65 -13.52 -23.61
CA LYS A 252 -7.27 -13.98 -22.29
C LYS A 252 -5.98 -13.36 -21.78
N CYS A 253 -5.07 -12.90 -22.64
CA CYS A 253 -3.82 -12.25 -22.21
C CYS A 253 -4.11 -11.03 -21.32
N GLU A 254 -4.97 -10.12 -21.78
CA GLU A 254 -5.40 -8.94 -21.02
C GLU A 254 -6.10 -9.33 -19.71
N LYS A 255 -6.96 -10.36 -19.74
CA LYS A 255 -7.59 -10.89 -18.53
C LYS A 255 -6.60 -11.45 -17.53
N LEU A 256 -5.50 -12.06 -17.99
CA LEU A 256 -4.48 -12.61 -17.11
C LEU A 256 -3.64 -11.52 -16.45
N VAL A 257 -3.42 -10.38 -17.11
CA VAL A 257 -2.80 -9.19 -16.49
C VAL A 257 -3.60 -8.75 -15.27
N GLN A 258 -4.93 -8.66 -15.43
CA GLN A 258 -5.83 -8.28 -14.34
C GLN A 258 -5.94 -9.37 -13.28
N TYR A 259 -6.11 -10.62 -13.71
CA TYR A 259 -6.26 -11.78 -12.82
C TYR A 259 -5.05 -11.99 -11.90
N PHE A 260 -3.84 -11.79 -12.43
CA PHE A 260 -2.60 -11.87 -11.65
C PHE A 260 -2.15 -10.52 -11.08
N GLU A 261 -2.91 -9.44 -11.33
CA GLU A 261 -2.63 -8.08 -10.85
C GLU A 261 -1.20 -7.64 -11.21
N LEU A 262 -0.78 -7.85 -12.46
CA LEU A 262 0.59 -7.56 -12.90
C LEU A 262 0.86 -6.05 -12.92
N SER A 263 1.84 -5.59 -12.12
CA SER A 263 2.29 -4.20 -12.07
C SER A 263 3.55 -3.92 -12.89
N ASP A 264 4.38 -4.95 -13.10
CA ASP A 264 5.72 -4.81 -13.65
C ASP A 264 6.02 -5.94 -14.66
N LEU A 265 6.87 -5.64 -15.64
CA LEU A 265 7.31 -6.60 -16.66
C LEU A 265 8.85 -6.65 -16.73
N PRO A 266 9.45 -7.85 -16.91
CA PRO A 266 8.79 -9.15 -16.97
C PRO A 266 8.23 -9.61 -15.61
N THR A 267 7.22 -10.50 -15.62
CA THR A 267 6.71 -11.19 -14.42
C THR A 267 6.67 -12.70 -14.67
N LEU A 268 7.14 -13.49 -13.69
CA LEU A 268 7.14 -14.96 -13.76
C LEU A 268 6.31 -15.56 -12.62
N VAL A 269 5.06 -15.93 -12.92
CA VAL A 269 4.13 -16.55 -11.96
C VAL A 269 4.36 -18.06 -11.89
N ILE A 270 4.45 -18.63 -10.69
CA ILE A 270 4.58 -20.08 -10.47
C ILE A 270 3.21 -20.68 -10.20
N ILE A 271 2.80 -21.60 -11.06
CA ILE A 271 1.56 -22.36 -10.94
C ILE A 271 1.88 -23.82 -10.59
N GLY A 272 1.27 -24.33 -9.53
CA GLY A 272 1.39 -25.71 -9.10
C GLY A 272 0.67 -26.68 -10.04
N PRO A 273 0.94 -27.99 -9.90
CA PRO A 273 0.30 -29.03 -10.73
C PRO A 273 -1.22 -29.13 -10.51
N ASP A 274 -1.72 -28.64 -9.37
CA ASP A 274 -3.16 -28.49 -9.08
C ASP A 274 -3.78 -27.27 -9.77
N GLY A 275 -2.96 -26.45 -10.42
CA GLY A 275 -3.35 -25.21 -11.09
C GLY A 275 -3.41 -24.01 -10.17
N LYS A 276 -3.06 -24.13 -8.89
CA LYS A 276 -3.03 -22.99 -7.95
C LYS A 276 -1.74 -22.19 -8.07
N THR A 277 -1.81 -20.90 -7.82
CA THR A 277 -0.62 -20.04 -7.75
C THR A 277 0.18 -20.37 -6.51
N LEU A 278 1.45 -20.75 -6.69
CA LEU A 278 2.42 -20.99 -5.60
C LEU A 278 3.24 -19.74 -5.30
N HIS A 279 3.56 -18.95 -6.32
CA HIS A 279 4.30 -17.70 -6.17
C HIS A 279 3.87 -16.68 -7.23
N PRO A 280 3.55 -15.43 -6.87
CA PRO A 280 3.02 -14.44 -7.80
C PRO A 280 4.07 -13.88 -8.76
N ASN A 281 5.33 -13.76 -8.36
CA ASN A 281 6.42 -13.35 -9.25
C ASN A 281 7.79 -13.83 -8.73
N VAL A 282 8.56 -14.60 -9.50
CA VAL A 282 9.88 -15.11 -9.10
C VAL A 282 11.05 -14.56 -9.92
N VAL A 283 10.84 -13.47 -10.66
CA VAL A 283 11.88 -12.84 -11.51
C VAL A 283 13.16 -12.57 -10.72
N ASP A 284 13.07 -11.82 -9.61
CA ASP A 284 14.23 -11.47 -8.78
C ASP A 284 15.01 -12.70 -8.32
N ALA A 285 14.31 -13.75 -7.90
CA ALA A 285 14.94 -14.98 -7.43
C ALA A 285 15.68 -15.71 -8.56
N VAL A 286 15.11 -15.72 -9.77
CA VAL A 286 15.76 -16.30 -10.96
C VAL A 286 16.95 -15.46 -11.40
N GLU A 287 16.86 -14.14 -11.35
CA GLU A 287 17.98 -13.24 -11.68
C GLU A 287 19.13 -13.39 -10.70
N GLU A 288 18.84 -13.47 -9.40
CA GLU A 288 19.85 -13.49 -8.35
C GLU A 288 20.46 -14.88 -8.13
N HIS A 289 19.64 -15.94 -8.18
CA HIS A 289 20.07 -17.29 -7.81
C HIS A 289 20.04 -18.28 -8.97
N GLY A 290 19.50 -17.91 -10.13
CA GLY A 290 19.43 -18.77 -11.31
C GLY A 290 18.73 -20.09 -11.00
N VAL A 291 19.38 -21.21 -11.38
CA VAL A 291 18.85 -22.56 -11.15
C VAL A 291 18.71 -22.91 -9.66
N ILE A 292 19.46 -22.25 -8.77
CA ILE A 292 19.43 -22.50 -7.33
C ILE A 292 18.10 -22.03 -6.72
N ALA A 293 17.39 -21.12 -7.38
CA ALA A 293 16.06 -20.68 -6.94
C ALA A 293 15.01 -21.80 -7.01
N TYR A 294 15.26 -22.85 -7.80
CA TYR A 294 14.38 -24.00 -7.92
C TYR A 294 14.58 -25.00 -6.76
N PRO A 295 13.51 -25.63 -6.24
CA PRO A 295 12.10 -25.42 -6.60
C PRO A 295 11.51 -24.17 -5.93
N PHE A 296 10.68 -23.41 -6.64
CA PHE A 296 10.05 -22.17 -6.17
C PHE A 296 8.98 -22.42 -5.09
N THR A 297 9.45 -22.83 -3.91
CA THR A 297 8.64 -23.21 -2.75
C THR A 297 8.97 -22.32 -1.58
N PRO A 298 8.03 -22.08 -0.63
CA PRO A 298 8.30 -21.25 0.54
C PRO A 298 9.55 -21.67 1.33
N ASN A 299 9.78 -22.98 1.47
CA ASN A 299 10.97 -23.52 2.13
C ASN A 299 12.25 -23.17 1.37
N LYS A 300 12.23 -23.23 0.03
CA LYS A 300 13.40 -22.88 -0.77
C LYS A 300 13.73 -21.40 -0.67
N PHE A 301 12.72 -20.53 -0.69
CA PHE A 301 12.92 -19.09 -0.48
C PHE A 301 13.51 -18.80 0.91
N ALA A 302 13.07 -19.50 1.95
CA ALA A 302 13.68 -19.38 3.28
C ALA A 302 15.14 -19.89 3.33
N GLU A 303 15.54 -20.81 2.46
CA GLU A 303 16.95 -21.19 2.29
C GLU A 303 17.75 -20.10 1.57
N LEU A 304 17.19 -19.50 0.52
CA LEU A 304 17.84 -18.40 -0.22
C LEU A 304 18.06 -17.18 0.67
N GLU A 305 17.07 -16.82 1.49
CA GLU A 305 17.16 -15.74 2.48
C GLU A 305 18.33 -15.98 3.44
N LYS A 306 18.52 -17.20 3.94
CA LYS A 306 19.68 -17.55 4.79
C LYS A 306 21.01 -17.46 4.04
N ILE A 307 21.04 -17.78 2.76
CA ILE A 307 22.24 -17.62 1.93
C ILE A 307 22.57 -16.13 1.77
N GLU A 308 21.58 -15.29 1.55
CA GLU A 308 21.73 -13.83 1.47
C GLU A 308 22.16 -13.23 2.81
N GLU A 309 21.54 -13.63 3.92
CA GLU A 309 21.94 -13.23 5.27
C GLU A 309 23.40 -13.61 5.54
N ALA A 310 23.80 -14.85 5.23
CA ALA A 310 25.18 -15.29 5.38
C ALA A 310 26.16 -14.52 4.48
N LYS A 311 25.75 -14.19 3.24
CA LYS A 311 26.54 -13.32 2.33
C LYS A 311 26.70 -11.92 2.92
N HIS A 312 25.62 -11.33 3.43
CA HIS A 312 25.63 -10.00 4.03
C HIS A 312 26.44 -9.97 5.34
N GLU A 313 26.35 -11.02 6.16
CA GLU A 313 27.14 -11.16 7.38
C GLU A 313 28.65 -11.27 7.09
N ALA A 314 29.01 -11.98 6.02
CA ALA A 314 30.37 -12.18 5.56
C ALA A 314 30.92 -11.02 4.72
N GLN A 315 30.10 -10.03 4.37
CA GLN A 315 30.51 -8.89 3.55
C GLN A 315 31.59 -8.06 4.26
N THR A 316 32.67 -7.79 3.54
CA THR A 316 33.73 -6.86 3.91
C THR A 316 33.93 -5.81 2.82
N LEU A 317 34.73 -4.78 3.11
CA LEU A 317 35.00 -3.75 2.11
C LEU A 317 35.76 -4.34 0.92
N GLU A 318 36.68 -5.26 1.19
CA GLU A 318 37.46 -5.97 0.19
C GLU A 318 36.59 -6.91 -0.65
N SER A 319 35.61 -7.60 -0.06
CA SER A 319 34.70 -8.46 -0.85
C SER A 319 33.83 -7.65 -1.82
N VAL A 320 33.60 -6.36 -1.52
CA VAL A 320 32.84 -5.44 -2.37
C VAL A 320 33.72 -4.77 -3.43
N LEU A 321 34.91 -4.29 -3.04
CA LEU A 321 35.74 -3.44 -3.90
C LEU A 321 36.93 -4.14 -4.54
N VAL A 322 37.23 -5.40 -4.25
CA VAL A 322 38.35 -6.13 -4.86
C VAL A 322 37.84 -7.19 -5.84
N SER A 323 38.37 -7.20 -7.06
CA SER A 323 38.08 -8.23 -8.07
C SER A 323 39.33 -8.65 -8.84
N GLY A 324 39.87 -9.83 -8.52
CA GLY A 324 41.16 -10.28 -9.07
C GLY A 324 42.28 -9.30 -8.74
N ASP A 325 42.96 -8.78 -9.76
CA ASP A 325 44.02 -7.78 -9.62
C ASP A 325 43.50 -6.33 -9.48
N LEU A 326 42.18 -6.12 -9.48
CA LEU A 326 41.56 -4.80 -9.27
C LEU A 326 41.36 -4.54 -7.78
N ASP A 327 42.44 -4.19 -7.08
CA ASP A 327 42.50 -3.99 -5.63
C ASP A 327 42.72 -2.54 -5.21
N PHE A 328 42.49 -1.58 -6.12
CA PHE A 328 42.74 -0.15 -5.89
C PHE A 328 41.58 0.73 -6.38
N VAL A 329 41.58 1.99 -5.93
CA VAL A 329 40.77 3.10 -6.46
C VAL A 329 41.68 4.27 -6.84
N LEU A 330 41.17 5.23 -7.62
CA LEU A 330 41.92 6.39 -8.06
C LEU A 330 41.80 7.55 -7.07
N GLY A 331 42.96 8.10 -6.69
CA GLY A 331 43.08 9.40 -6.03
C GLY A 331 42.91 10.56 -7.01
N LYS A 332 42.69 11.77 -6.47
CA LYS A 332 42.53 13.00 -7.27
C LYS A 332 43.78 13.38 -8.07
N ASP A 333 44.95 12.90 -7.66
CA ASP A 333 46.24 13.04 -8.36
C ASP A 333 46.49 11.94 -9.40
N GLY A 334 45.53 11.02 -9.57
CA GLY A 334 45.65 9.84 -10.43
C GLY A 334 46.45 8.70 -9.80
N ALA A 335 46.82 8.79 -8.51
CA ALA A 335 47.49 7.69 -7.82
C ALA A 335 46.54 6.53 -7.54
N ASN A 336 47.04 5.30 -7.65
CA ASN A 336 46.32 4.11 -7.25
C ASN A 336 46.39 3.98 -5.72
N ILE A 337 45.24 4.06 -5.07
CA ILE A 337 45.07 3.89 -3.62
C ILE A 337 44.57 2.47 -3.37
N PRO A 338 45.33 1.61 -2.66
CA PRO A 338 44.89 0.26 -2.32
C PRO A 338 43.58 0.27 -1.52
N VAL A 339 42.67 -0.65 -1.81
CA VAL A 339 41.41 -0.83 -1.05
C VAL A 339 41.69 -1.16 0.41
N SER A 340 42.81 -1.84 0.71
CA SER A 340 43.26 -2.10 2.08
C SER A 340 43.44 -0.83 2.92
N ASP A 341 43.77 0.30 2.29
CA ASP A 341 43.98 1.59 2.98
C ASP A 341 42.64 2.30 3.29
N LEU A 342 41.53 1.76 2.79
CA LEU A 342 40.17 2.23 3.02
C LEU A 342 39.44 1.42 4.10
N VAL A 343 39.97 0.25 4.48
CA VAL A 343 39.40 -0.61 5.52
C VAL A 343 39.36 0.14 6.85
N GLY A 344 38.23 0.06 7.56
CA GLY A 344 38.01 0.80 8.80
C GLY A 344 37.49 2.23 8.60
N LYS A 345 37.31 2.70 7.37
CA LYS A 345 36.67 3.99 7.06
C LYS A 345 35.20 3.80 6.72
N HIS A 346 34.40 4.83 6.98
CA HIS A 346 33.06 4.94 6.39
C HIS A 346 33.21 5.34 4.92
N ILE A 347 32.60 4.57 4.02
CA ILE A 347 32.71 4.77 2.57
C ILE A 347 31.32 5.04 1.99
N LEU A 348 31.17 6.11 1.22
CA LEU A 348 30.00 6.28 0.36
C LEU A 348 30.33 5.86 -1.07
N LEU A 349 29.61 4.89 -1.61
CA LEU A 349 29.65 4.57 -3.03
C LEU A 349 28.64 5.45 -3.75
N TYR A 350 29.14 6.36 -4.59
CA TYR A 350 28.33 7.34 -5.30
C TYR A 350 28.16 6.95 -6.77
N PHE A 351 27.01 6.36 -7.10
CA PHE A 351 26.62 6.00 -8.46
C PHE A 351 26.02 7.23 -9.15
N SER A 352 26.70 7.71 -10.19
CA SER A 352 26.33 8.97 -10.85
C SER A 352 26.90 9.08 -12.26
N ALA A 353 26.42 10.03 -13.04
CA ALA A 353 26.94 10.32 -14.38
C ALA A 353 26.73 11.78 -14.79
N HIS A 354 27.63 12.29 -15.63
CA HIS A 354 27.60 13.66 -16.11
C HIS A 354 26.34 13.95 -16.92
N TRP A 355 25.91 13.01 -17.77
CA TRP A 355 24.74 13.18 -18.63
C TRP A 355 23.43 13.29 -17.84
N CYS A 356 23.40 12.88 -16.57
CA CYS A 356 22.19 12.81 -15.75
C CYS A 356 21.90 14.15 -15.01
N PRO A 357 20.81 14.87 -15.32
CA PRO A 357 20.47 16.14 -14.66
C PRO A 357 20.31 16.07 -13.13
N PRO A 358 19.56 15.12 -12.53
CA PRO A 358 19.46 15.04 -11.08
C PRO A 358 20.79 14.71 -10.40
N CYS A 359 21.70 14.00 -11.08
CA CYS A 359 23.06 13.78 -10.59
C CYS A 359 23.82 15.09 -10.44
N ARG A 360 23.87 15.91 -11.50
CA ARG A 360 24.55 17.22 -11.49
C ARG A 360 23.95 18.18 -10.47
N ALA A 361 22.65 18.08 -10.19
CA ALA A 361 21.99 18.87 -9.15
C ALA A 361 22.40 18.44 -7.73
N PHE A 362 22.65 17.15 -7.51
CA PHE A 362 22.98 16.60 -6.19
C PHE A 362 24.47 16.71 -5.83
N THR A 363 25.38 16.57 -6.80
CA THR A 363 26.84 16.58 -6.54
C THR A 363 27.34 17.77 -5.72
N PRO A 364 26.88 19.02 -5.94
CA PRO A 364 27.30 20.15 -5.12
C PRO A 364 26.92 20.00 -3.63
N GLU A 365 25.73 19.47 -3.34
CA GLU A 365 25.29 19.23 -1.95
C GLU A 365 26.10 18.11 -1.29
N LEU A 366 26.41 17.06 -2.06
CA LEU A 366 27.31 16.00 -1.60
C LEU A 366 28.73 16.53 -1.35
N ALA A 367 29.27 17.39 -2.21
CA ALA A 367 30.59 18.01 -2.04
C ALA A 367 30.67 18.84 -0.75
N LYS A 368 29.65 19.65 -0.49
CA LYS A 368 29.53 20.41 0.76
C LYS A 368 29.49 19.49 1.98
N THR A 369 28.59 18.51 1.98
CA THR A 369 28.44 17.54 3.07
C THR A 369 29.73 16.75 3.31
N TYR A 370 30.39 16.31 2.24
CA TYR A 370 31.66 15.59 2.30
C TYR A 370 32.75 16.40 3.02
N HIS A 371 32.92 17.67 2.65
CA HIS A 371 33.90 18.54 3.30
C HIS A 371 33.57 18.78 4.77
N GLU A 372 32.29 19.00 5.11
CA GLU A 372 31.85 19.17 6.50
C GLU A 372 32.15 17.92 7.35
N ILE A 373 31.83 16.72 6.86
CA ILE A 373 32.13 15.46 7.57
C ILE A 373 33.63 15.26 7.69
N LYS A 374 34.41 15.41 6.60
CA LYS A 374 35.88 15.23 6.60
C LYS A 374 36.60 16.12 7.60
N THR A 375 36.10 17.34 7.87
CA THR A 375 36.72 18.23 8.86
C THR A 375 36.62 17.71 10.29
N LYS A 376 35.59 16.90 10.60
CA LYS A 376 35.35 16.31 11.91
C LYS A 376 35.78 14.83 11.99
N HIS A 377 35.76 14.12 10.86
CA HIS A 377 35.97 12.68 10.76
C HIS A 377 36.91 12.35 9.59
N GLU A 378 38.21 12.16 9.88
CA GLU A 378 39.21 11.84 8.85
C GLU A 378 38.99 10.46 8.19
N ALA A 379 38.37 9.54 8.93
CA ALA A 379 38.04 8.16 8.49
C ALA A 379 36.70 8.07 7.73
N PHE A 380 36.44 9.03 6.86
CA PHE A 380 35.27 9.10 5.97
C PHE A 380 35.74 9.36 4.54
N GLU A 381 35.21 8.66 3.54
CA GLU A 381 35.59 8.83 2.14
C GLU A 381 34.42 8.58 1.19
N VAL A 382 34.48 9.17 -0.01
CA VAL A 382 33.51 8.91 -1.09
C VAL A 382 34.25 8.27 -2.27
N ILE A 383 33.64 7.27 -2.89
CA ILE A 383 34.15 6.63 -4.11
C ILE A 383 33.10 6.84 -5.21
N PHE A 384 33.48 7.61 -6.23
CA PHE A 384 32.66 7.82 -7.41
C PHE A 384 32.66 6.56 -8.30
N VAL A 385 31.46 6.07 -8.58
CA VAL A 385 31.17 4.93 -9.46
C VAL A 385 30.42 5.47 -10.67
N SER A 386 31.14 5.65 -11.79
CA SER A 386 30.60 6.36 -12.95
C SER A 386 29.71 5.47 -13.82
N SER A 387 28.58 6.03 -14.26
CA SER A 387 27.76 5.50 -15.35
C SER A 387 27.89 6.35 -16.63
N ASP A 388 28.98 7.11 -16.77
CA ASP A 388 29.28 7.84 -18.00
C ASP A 388 29.57 6.87 -19.15
N ARG A 389 29.38 7.36 -20.38
CA ARG A 389 29.45 6.52 -21.59
C ARG A 389 30.81 6.59 -22.28
N ASP A 390 31.64 7.54 -21.87
CA ASP A 390 32.96 7.78 -22.45
C ASP A 390 33.90 8.42 -21.42
N GLN A 391 35.21 8.24 -21.64
CA GLN A 391 36.27 8.73 -20.76
C GLN A 391 36.27 10.25 -20.59
N ALA A 392 35.94 11.01 -21.65
CA ALA A 392 36.00 12.47 -21.60
C ALA A 392 34.89 13.05 -20.70
N SER A 393 33.67 12.52 -20.82
CA SER A 393 32.55 12.85 -19.93
C SER A 393 32.87 12.50 -18.47
N TYR A 394 33.47 11.33 -18.23
CA TYR A 394 33.95 10.92 -16.91
C TYR A 394 34.98 11.91 -16.35
N ASP A 395 36.02 12.23 -17.11
CA ASP A 395 37.11 13.11 -16.67
C ASP A 395 36.60 14.53 -16.36
N GLU A 396 35.74 15.07 -17.22
CA GLU A 396 35.12 16.39 -17.04
C GLU A 396 34.33 16.46 -15.73
N TYR A 397 33.46 15.49 -15.49
CA TYR A 397 32.61 15.49 -14.31
C TYR A 397 33.37 15.14 -13.03
N TYR A 398 34.26 14.15 -13.08
CA TYR A 398 35.11 13.81 -11.94
C TYR A 398 36.05 14.97 -11.56
N SER A 399 36.44 15.82 -12.51
CA SER A 399 37.25 17.01 -12.23
C SER A 399 36.59 17.97 -11.23
N THR A 400 35.25 17.99 -11.16
CA THR A 400 34.50 18.85 -10.23
C THR A 400 34.36 18.27 -8.82
N MET A 401 34.81 17.03 -8.59
CA MET A 401 34.65 16.30 -7.33
C MET A 401 35.95 16.30 -6.49
N SER A 402 35.85 16.11 -5.17
CA SER A 402 36.99 16.18 -4.23
C SER A 402 37.42 14.83 -3.63
N TRP A 403 36.88 13.72 -4.14
CA TRP A 403 36.98 12.38 -3.54
C TRP A 403 37.53 11.33 -4.51
N LEU A 404 37.57 10.07 -4.10
CA LEU A 404 38.15 8.94 -4.86
C LEU A 404 37.22 8.47 -5.98
N SER A 405 37.71 7.68 -6.93
CA SER A 405 36.86 7.08 -7.97
C SER A 405 37.35 5.72 -8.45
N LEU A 406 36.43 4.90 -8.95
CA LEU A 406 36.80 3.76 -9.78
C LEU A 406 37.21 4.22 -11.18
N PRO A 407 38.23 3.62 -11.80
CA PRO A 407 38.58 3.90 -13.19
C PRO A 407 37.37 3.78 -14.13
N PHE A 408 37.31 4.63 -15.15
CA PHE A 408 36.31 4.49 -16.20
C PHE A 408 36.44 3.12 -16.91
N GLY A 409 35.32 2.44 -17.12
CA GLY A 409 35.29 1.10 -17.71
C GLY A 409 35.77 -0.02 -16.78
N ASP A 410 35.92 0.24 -15.47
CA ASP A 410 36.25 -0.78 -14.49
C ASP A 410 35.13 -1.84 -14.40
N LYS A 411 35.51 -3.11 -14.52
CA LYS A 411 34.56 -4.24 -14.52
C LYS A 411 33.78 -4.38 -13.21
N ARG A 412 34.33 -3.86 -12.10
CA ARG A 412 33.64 -3.83 -10.81
C ARG A 412 32.39 -2.96 -10.85
N ILE A 413 32.32 -1.94 -11.71
CA ILE A 413 31.16 -1.03 -11.80
C ILE A 413 29.87 -1.80 -12.04
N GLU A 414 29.87 -2.71 -13.03
CA GLU A 414 28.70 -3.55 -13.34
C GLU A 414 28.35 -4.47 -12.16
N SER A 415 29.34 -5.14 -11.57
CA SER A 415 29.12 -5.99 -10.40
C SER A 415 28.56 -5.23 -9.20
N LEU A 416 29.03 -4.00 -8.96
CA LEU A 416 28.53 -3.13 -7.89
C LEU A 416 27.11 -2.65 -8.19
N SER A 417 26.82 -2.29 -9.44
CA SER A 417 25.47 -1.91 -9.86
C SER A 417 24.45 -3.03 -9.62
N HIS A 418 24.82 -4.28 -9.92
CA HIS A 418 23.99 -5.44 -9.59
C HIS A 418 23.88 -5.69 -8.08
N LEU A 419 25.01 -5.69 -7.37
CA LEU A 419 25.05 -5.94 -5.92
C LEU A 419 24.15 -4.99 -5.14
N PHE A 420 24.12 -3.71 -5.52
CA PHE A 420 23.35 -2.67 -4.86
C PHE A 420 22.03 -2.33 -5.58
N LYS A 421 21.60 -3.17 -6.53
CA LYS A 421 20.32 -3.03 -7.27
C LYS A 421 20.10 -1.61 -7.80
N VAL A 422 21.09 -1.07 -8.50
CA VAL A 422 21.09 0.32 -8.98
C VAL A 422 20.12 0.47 -10.16
N ASN A 423 18.86 0.76 -9.85
CA ASN A 423 17.79 0.97 -10.84
C ASN A 423 17.70 2.43 -11.34
N GLY A 424 18.40 3.35 -10.68
CA GLY A 424 18.42 4.76 -11.04
C GLY A 424 19.57 5.53 -10.38
N ILE A 425 20.01 6.60 -11.02
CA ILE A 425 21.06 7.50 -10.52
C ILE A 425 20.52 8.93 -10.37
N PRO A 426 20.95 9.70 -9.35
CA PRO A 426 22.03 9.39 -8.41
C PRO A 426 21.60 8.44 -7.28
N LEU A 427 22.45 7.45 -6.95
CA LEU A 427 22.31 6.58 -5.77
C LEU A 427 23.57 6.69 -4.90
N LEU A 428 23.38 6.71 -3.57
CA LEU A 428 24.46 6.67 -2.59
C LEU A 428 24.27 5.52 -1.63
N VAL A 429 25.26 4.64 -1.56
CA VAL A 429 25.29 3.54 -0.60
C VAL A 429 26.31 3.85 0.49
N ALA A 430 25.87 3.90 1.75
CA ALA A 430 26.76 4.04 2.89
C ALA A 430 27.25 2.68 3.36
N LEU A 431 28.57 2.50 3.37
CA LEU A 431 29.25 1.37 3.97
C LEU A 431 29.94 1.80 5.27
N GLY A 432 29.77 1.02 6.32
CA GLY A 432 30.44 1.24 7.59
C GLY A 432 31.91 0.82 7.58
N PRO A 433 32.64 1.02 8.70
CA PRO A 433 34.06 0.68 8.83
C PRO A 433 34.40 -0.79 8.55
N THR A 434 33.44 -1.68 8.75
CA THR A 434 33.57 -3.12 8.48
C THR A 434 33.36 -3.48 7.01
N GLY A 435 32.89 -2.53 6.19
CA GLY A 435 32.46 -2.74 4.81
C GLY A 435 31.02 -3.27 4.67
N LYS A 436 30.28 -3.39 5.78
CA LYS A 436 28.85 -3.72 5.76
C LYS A 436 28.01 -2.51 5.34
N ILE A 437 26.88 -2.78 4.69
CA ILE A 437 25.92 -1.75 4.31
C ILE A 437 25.29 -1.17 5.59
N ILE A 438 25.28 0.15 5.70
CA ILE A 438 24.51 0.88 6.71
C ILE A 438 23.13 1.18 6.12
N THR A 439 23.10 1.85 4.97
CA THR A 439 21.85 2.18 4.27
C THR A 439 22.11 2.51 2.80
N THR A 440 21.10 2.29 1.95
CA THR A 440 21.07 2.72 0.53
C THR A 440 20.29 4.03 0.35
N GLU A 441 19.71 4.58 1.41
CA GLU A 441 18.91 5.83 1.41
C GLU A 441 19.77 7.06 1.78
N THR A 442 21.10 6.93 1.67
CA THR A 442 22.04 7.97 2.13
C THR A 442 21.83 9.30 1.40
N ARG A 443 21.41 9.24 0.13
CA ARG A 443 21.09 10.44 -0.65
C ARG A 443 19.99 11.25 0.02
N GLU A 444 18.89 10.61 0.39
CA GLU A 444 17.74 11.23 1.04
C GLU A 444 18.14 11.82 2.40
N LEU A 445 18.91 11.07 3.19
CA LEU A 445 19.43 11.53 4.49
C LEU A 445 20.30 12.78 4.35
N ILE A 446 21.21 12.82 3.38
CA ILE A 446 22.04 14.00 3.10
C ILE A 446 21.17 15.18 2.65
N MET A 447 20.19 14.94 1.78
CA MET A 447 19.27 15.99 1.34
C MET A 447 18.44 16.56 2.48
N LEU A 448 18.16 15.78 3.53
CA LEU A 448 17.30 16.16 4.65
C LEU A 448 18.07 16.69 5.87
N HIS A 449 19.31 16.27 6.07
CA HIS A 449 20.06 16.56 7.30
C HIS A 449 21.50 17.02 7.05
N GLY A 450 21.97 17.00 5.79
CA GLY A 450 23.34 17.35 5.42
C GLY A 450 24.37 16.49 6.17
N ALA A 451 25.46 17.11 6.61
CA ALA A 451 26.53 16.43 7.35
C ALA A 451 26.12 15.89 8.73
N GLU A 452 25.04 16.40 9.32
CA GLU A 452 24.56 15.92 10.62
C GLU A 452 23.92 14.54 10.53
N ALA A 453 23.57 14.06 9.32
CA ALA A 453 23.11 12.69 9.15
C ALA A 453 24.21 11.63 9.40
N PHE A 454 25.49 12.00 9.33
CA PHE A 454 26.58 11.06 9.62
C PHE A 454 26.56 10.64 11.10
N PRO A 455 26.67 9.35 11.46
CA PRO A 455 27.17 8.20 10.67
C PRO A 455 26.17 7.42 9.79
N PHE A 456 24.96 7.94 9.56
CA PHE A 456 23.88 7.35 8.72
C PHE A 456 23.25 6.07 9.25
N ASP A 457 23.60 5.62 10.46
CA ASP A 457 22.97 4.46 11.08
C ASP A 457 21.64 4.80 11.77
N ASP A 458 20.79 3.79 11.91
CA ASP A 458 19.44 3.92 12.45
C ASP A 458 19.44 4.45 13.90
N GLU A 459 20.44 4.08 14.70
CA GLU A 459 20.59 4.55 16.08
C GLU A 459 20.81 6.07 16.14
N HIS A 460 21.65 6.60 15.24
CA HIS A 460 21.88 8.04 15.12
C HIS A 460 20.66 8.76 14.56
N MET A 461 19.97 8.20 13.55
CA MET A 461 18.73 8.78 13.02
C MET A 461 17.66 8.90 14.10
N PHE A 462 17.47 7.83 14.88
CA PHE A 462 16.57 7.82 16.04
C PHE A 462 16.93 8.93 17.05
N ALA A 463 18.21 9.05 17.39
CA ALA A 463 18.68 10.05 18.34
C ALA A 463 18.49 11.48 17.85
N MET A 464 18.55 11.72 16.53
CA MET A 464 18.26 13.02 15.92
C MET A 464 16.76 13.35 15.99
N GLU A 465 15.89 12.41 15.59
CA GLU A 465 14.44 12.59 15.65
C GLU A 465 13.96 12.86 17.09
N ALA A 466 14.47 12.11 18.06
CA ALA A 466 14.16 12.33 19.48
C ALA A 466 14.55 13.74 19.96
N LYS A 467 15.69 14.28 19.50
CA LYS A 467 16.11 15.66 19.81
C LYS A 467 15.17 16.68 19.16
N PHE A 468 14.75 16.46 17.92
CA PHE A 468 13.83 17.37 17.24
C PHE A 468 12.44 17.36 17.90
N ALA A 469 11.97 16.20 18.37
CA ALA A 469 10.73 16.09 19.13
C ALA A 469 10.82 16.82 20.49
N ASP A 470 11.94 16.69 21.21
CA ASP A 470 12.13 17.39 22.49
C ASP A 470 12.18 18.92 22.31
N MET A 471 12.75 19.42 21.21
CA MET A 471 12.76 20.86 20.89
C MET A 471 11.36 21.46 20.75
N ALA A 472 10.40 20.71 20.19
CA ALA A 472 9.04 21.16 19.95
C ALA A 472 8.07 20.90 21.11
N LYS A 473 8.52 20.22 22.17
CA LYS A 473 7.67 19.72 23.27
C LYS A 473 6.88 20.79 24.03
N ASP A 474 7.41 22.01 24.07
CA ASP A 474 6.79 23.15 24.75
C ASP A 474 6.15 24.17 23.78
N TRP A 475 6.15 23.88 22.47
CA TRP A 475 5.58 24.75 21.45
C TRP A 475 4.14 24.35 21.12
N PRO A 476 3.20 25.30 21.01
CA PRO A 476 1.82 24.99 20.63
C PRO A 476 1.75 24.46 19.18
N ASN A 477 0.89 23.49 18.92
CA ASN A 477 0.73 22.93 17.56
C ASN A 477 0.17 23.96 16.55
N LYS A 478 -0.58 24.96 17.02
CA LYS A 478 -1.20 26.01 16.18
C LYS A 478 -1.05 27.38 16.83
N VAL A 479 -0.78 28.40 16.03
CA VAL A 479 -0.66 29.80 16.47
C VAL A 479 -1.34 30.76 15.49
N LYS A 480 -1.98 31.79 16.04
CA LYS A 480 -2.41 32.96 15.27
C LYS A 480 -1.35 34.05 15.39
N HIS A 481 -1.02 34.68 14.28
CA HIS A 481 0.07 35.64 14.24
C HIS A 481 -0.35 36.93 13.51
N ASP A 482 -0.01 38.10 14.05
CA ASP A 482 -0.47 39.41 13.53
C ASP A 482 -0.01 39.69 12.08
N MET A 483 1.17 39.16 11.69
CA MET A 483 1.67 39.24 10.31
C MET A 483 0.90 38.35 9.32
N HIS A 484 0.09 37.42 9.83
CA HIS A 484 -0.73 36.54 9.01
C HIS A 484 -2.09 36.29 9.69
N PRO A 485 -2.98 37.29 9.72
CA PRO A 485 -4.18 37.26 10.57
C PRO A 485 -5.34 36.44 9.99
N GLU A 486 -5.30 36.13 8.69
CA GLU A 486 -6.39 35.44 7.98
C GLU A 486 -6.39 33.93 8.18
N HIS A 487 -5.20 33.32 8.32
CA HIS A 487 -5.05 31.87 8.52
C HIS A 487 -4.23 31.56 9.78
N GLU A 488 -4.52 30.42 10.39
CA GLU A 488 -3.77 29.91 11.53
C GLU A 488 -2.51 29.18 11.03
N LEU A 489 -1.39 29.33 11.75
CA LEU A 489 -0.15 28.68 11.38
C LEU A 489 0.03 27.39 12.19
N VAL A 490 0.35 26.29 11.52
CA VAL A 490 0.56 24.96 12.08
C VAL A 490 2.05 24.69 12.27
N LEU A 491 2.44 24.11 13.39
CA LEU A 491 3.82 23.69 13.64
C LEU A 491 4.15 22.48 12.75
N THR A 492 5.02 22.68 11.77
CA THR A 492 5.38 21.69 10.75
C THR A 492 6.87 21.41 10.76
N HIS A 493 7.23 20.14 10.58
CA HIS A 493 8.61 19.73 10.43
C HIS A 493 9.06 19.98 8.97
N LEU A 494 9.99 20.92 8.75
CA LEU A 494 10.44 21.37 7.43
C LEU A 494 11.95 21.45 7.35
N HIS A 495 12.52 20.98 6.23
CA HIS A 495 13.97 20.97 6.03
C HIS A 495 14.58 22.38 5.95
N MET A 496 14.05 23.21 5.06
CA MET A 496 14.44 24.62 4.91
C MET A 496 13.23 25.47 4.50
N TYR A 497 13.17 26.69 5.03
CA TYR A 497 12.16 27.68 4.65
C TYR A 497 12.71 29.09 4.87
N THR A 498 12.11 30.09 4.25
CA THR A 498 12.40 31.49 4.57
C THR A 498 11.31 32.02 5.50
N CYS A 499 11.71 32.53 6.66
CA CYS A 499 10.77 33.08 7.63
C CYS A 499 10.23 34.42 7.14
N GLY A 500 8.94 34.51 6.83
CA GLY A 500 8.27 35.75 6.41
C GLY A 500 8.22 36.84 7.48
N GLY A 501 8.68 36.55 8.70
CA GLY A 501 8.77 37.50 9.80
C GLY A 501 10.13 38.17 9.97
N CYS A 502 11.22 37.52 9.54
CA CYS A 502 12.57 38.08 9.70
C CYS A 502 13.46 37.92 8.46
N ASP A 503 12.93 37.36 7.38
CA ASP A 503 13.59 37.10 6.10
C ASP A 503 14.88 36.28 6.19
N LYS A 504 15.02 35.49 7.25
CA LYS A 504 16.15 34.56 7.43
C LYS A 504 15.70 33.13 7.19
N GLU A 505 16.64 32.31 6.73
CA GLU A 505 16.42 30.87 6.60
C GLU A 505 16.14 30.22 7.96
N GLY A 506 15.17 29.31 7.98
CA GLY A 506 14.85 28.42 9.09
C GLY A 506 15.01 26.96 8.69
N LYS A 507 15.16 26.09 9.69
CA LYS A 507 15.33 24.64 9.51
C LYS A 507 14.57 23.88 10.60
N ILE A 508 14.29 22.61 10.34
CA ILE A 508 13.69 21.61 11.23
C ILE A 508 12.23 21.90 11.58
N TRP A 509 11.92 23.02 12.23
CA TRP A 509 10.56 23.37 12.65
C TRP A 509 10.16 24.75 12.13
N ALA A 510 8.94 24.88 11.62
CA ALA A 510 8.33 26.13 11.20
C ALA A 510 6.88 26.21 11.66
N TYR A 511 6.33 27.41 11.78
CA TYR A 511 4.89 27.61 11.75
C TYR A 511 4.47 27.94 10.31
N ASN A 512 3.74 27.04 9.66
CA ASN A 512 3.33 27.12 8.27
C ASN A 512 1.82 27.40 8.14
N CYS A 513 1.44 28.25 7.18
CA CYS A 513 0.06 28.38 6.71
C CYS A 513 -0.21 27.30 5.66
N GLU A 514 -1.25 26.48 5.84
CA GLU A 514 -1.59 25.42 4.89
C GLU A 514 -2.24 25.97 3.60
N ASP A 515 -2.89 27.13 3.70
CA ASP A 515 -3.59 27.79 2.59
C ASP A 515 -2.67 28.65 1.71
N CYS A 516 -1.50 29.02 2.23
CA CYS A 516 -0.64 30.04 1.68
C CYS A 516 0.78 29.73 2.12
N ASN A 517 1.73 29.53 1.20
CA ASN A 517 3.12 29.13 1.52
C ASN A 517 3.90 30.19 2.35
N PHE A 518 3.47 30.43 3.57
CA PHE A 518 3.93 31.44 4.51
C PHE A 518 4.43 30.73 5.76
N TYR A 519 5.69 31.00 6.10
CA TYR A 519 6.41 30.30 7.15
C TYR A 519 6.96 31.29 8.16
N LEU A 520 6.90 30.95 9.45
CA LEU A 520 7.58 31.67 10.52
C LEU A 520 8.51 30.74 11.30
N HIS A 521 9.65 31.28 11.75
CA HIS A 521 10.43 30.60 12.79
C HIS A 521 9.58 30.41 14.04
N PRO A 522 9.77 29.33 14.82
CA PRO A 522 9.13 29.16 16.12
C PRO A 522 9.35 30.38 17.03
N ASP A 523 10.57 30.91 17.08
CA ASP A 523 10.89 32.14 17.81
C ASP A 523 10.23 33.40 17.24
N CYS A 524 9.94 33.44 15.94
CA CYS A 524 9.25 34.58 15.32
C CYS A 524 7.75 34.51 15.58
N ALA A 525 7.16 33.31 15.59
CA ALA A 525 5.76 33.09 15.85
C ALA A 525 5.38 33.25 17.33
N LEU A 526 6.30 32.94 18.25
CA LEU A 526 6.05 32.91 19.70
C LEU A 526 6.54 34.16 20.46
N LYS A 527 7.12 35.16 19.77
CA LYS A 527 7.55 36.41 20.42
C LYS A 527 6.34 37.29 20.75
N GLU A 528 6.07 37.46 22.04
CA GLU A 528 5.08 38.42 22.54
C GLU A 528 5.41 39.86 22.14
N THR A 529 4.39 40.57 21.65
CA THR A 529 4.34 42.03 21.64
C THR A 529 4.28 42.55 23.09
N ASN A 530 5.46 42.78 23.69
CA ASN A 530 5.76 43.56 24.92
C ASN A 530 5.28 43.05 26.31
N GLY A 531 6.23 42.52 27.12
CA GLY A 531 6.39 42.96 28.53
C GLY A 531 6.56 41.92 29.68
N LYS A 532 7.80 41.51 29.98
CA LYS A 532 8.36 41.13 31.31
C LYS A 532 7.54 40.25 32.31
N ARG A 533 7.87 38.94 32.38
CA ARG A 533 8.26 38.08 33.55
C ARG A 533 7.81 36.64 33.22
N ALA A 534 8.60 35.57 33.37
CA ALA A 534 9.64 35.29 34.37
C ALA A 534 10.73 34.32 33.85
N ARG A 535 11.98 34.60 34.24
CA ARG A 535 13.11 33.64 34.28
C ARG A 535 13.27 33.13 35.72
N LYS A 536 13.80 31.91 35.88
CA LYS A 536 14.37 31.22 37.07
C LYS A 536 13.44 30.29 37.86
N ASN A 537 13.67 28.97 37.74
CA ASN A 537 14.24 28.14 38.81
C ASN A 537 14.60 26.74 38.29
N LEU A 538 15.87 26.37 38.43
CA LEU A 538 16.40 25.00 38.32
C LEU A 538 16.38 24.35 39.72
N LEU A 539 16.08 23.04 39.75
CA LEU A 539 16.38 22.04 40.80
C LEU A 539 15.61 22.07 42.14
N LYS A 540 14.65 21.15 42.33
CA LYS A 540 14.59 20.17 43.45
C LYS A 540 13.29 19.31 43.42
N TYR A 541 13.50 17.98 43.38
CA TYR A 541 12.64 16.85 43.80
C TYR A 541 11.13 16.83 43.48
N GLY A 542 10.73 15.72 42.85
CA GLY A 542 9.46 15.04 43.13
C GLY A 542 8.63 14.76 41.89
N LEU A 543 8.53 13.47 41.53
CA LEU A 543 7.53 12.93 40.60
C LEU A 543 6.15 13.59 40.81
N ILE A 544 5.49 13.97 39.72
CA ILE A 544 4.12 13.54 39.38
C ILE A 544 3.92 13.81 37.89
N ILE A 545 3.45 12.76 37.23
CA ILE A 545 3.10 12.62 35.82
C ILE A 545 1.84 13.44 35.54
N CYS A 546 1.86 14.24 34.48
CA CYS A 546 0.68 14.55 33.66
C CYS A 546 1.11 14.70 32.20
N LEU A 547 0.73 13.68 31.45
CA LEU A 547 0.80 13.43 30.01
C LEU A 547 -0.55 13.91 29.45
N LEU A 548 -0.68 14.82 28.46
CA LEU A 548 -0.47 14.70 26.98
C LEU A 548 -1.13 15.94 26.31
N PRO A 549 -1.05 16.17 24.98
CA PRO A 549 -0.02 15.74 24.02
C PRO A 549 0.50 16.89 23.12
N CYS A 550 1.83 16.99 22.98
CA CYS A 550 2.46 17.39 21.71
C CYS A 550 2.56 16.14 20.82
N ALA A 551 2.48 16.28 19.50
CA ALA A 551 2.56 15.17 18.56
C ALA A 551 3.94 14.49 18.67
N TYR A 552 3.98 13.31 19.32
CA TYR A 552 5.16 12.45 19.39
C TYR A 552 5.22 11.62 18.10
N TYR A 553 6.17 11.95 17.24
CA TYR A 553 6.61 11.01 16.20
C TYR A 553 7.36 9.87 16.90
N ILE A 554 7.00 8.62 16.58
CA ILE A 554 7.69 7.44 17.08
C ILE A 554 8.57 6.89 15.95
N PRO A 555 9.89 6.78 16.15
CA PRO A 555 10.79 6.18 15.18
C PRO A 555 10.44 4.71 14.90
N VAL A 556 10.56 4.29 13.64
CA VAL A 556 10.13 2.96 13.17
C VAL A 556 10.87 1.82 13.88
N SER A 557 12.11 2.05 14.34
CA SER A 557 12.88 1.07 15.09
C SER A 557 12.25 0.70 16.44
N ASP A 558 11.45 1.59 17.07
CA ASP A 558 10.67 1.26 18.28
C ASP A 558 9.52 0.28 17.99
N LEU A 559 9.24 0.02 16.71
CA LEU A 559 8.26 -0.96 16.27
C LEU A 559 8.89 -2.34 16.01
N VAL A 560 10.22 -2.42 15.90
CA VAL A 560 10.95 -3.68 15.65
C VAL A 560 10.72 -4.63 16.83
N GLY A 561 10.39 -5.89 16.52
CA GLY A 561 10.08 -6.89 17.54
C GLY A 561 8.66 -6.82 18.11
N LYS A 562 7.82 -5.88 17.67
CA LYS A 562 6.40 -5.80 18.05
C LYS A 562 5.50 -6.45 17.01
N HIS A 563 4.36 -6.97 17.46
CA HIS A 563 3.27 -7.26 16.53
C HIS A 563 2.59 -5.95 16.16
N ILE A 564 2.42 -5.69 14.86
CA ILE A 564 1.92 -4.42 14.35
C ILE A 564 0.67 -4.68 13.53
N LEU A 565 -0.40 -3.90 13.75
CA LEU A 565 -1.51 -3.84 12.81
C LEU A 565 -1.46 -2.56 12.00
N LEU A 566 -1.42 -2.70 10.67
CA LEU A 566 -1.53 -1.58 9.74
C LEU A 566 -3.00 -1.39 9.37
N TYR A 567 -3.60 -0.29 9.85
CA TYR A 567 -5.02 0.00 9.73
C TYR A 567 -5.29 1.04 8.65
N PHE A 568 -5.72 0.59 7.48
CA PHE A 568 -6.09 1.43 6.34
C PHE A 568 -7.55 1.84 6.46
N SER A 569 -7.81 3.14 6.59
CA SER A 569 -9.14 3.66 6.90
C SER A 569 -9.28 5.15 6.55
N ALA A 570 -10.51 5.66 6.51
CA ALA A 570 -10.76 7.07 6.21
C ALA A 570 -12.04 7.60 6.88
N HIS A 571 -12.01 8.87 7.25
CA HIS A 571 -13.13 9.59 7.84
C HIS A 571 -14.37 9.53 6.97
N TRP A 572 -14.23 9.72 5.65
CA TRP A 572 -15.36 9.76 4.73
C TRP A 572 -16.06 8.40 4.59
N CYS A 573 -15.40 7.29 4.94
CA CYS A 573 -15.90 5.93 4.74
C CYS A 573 -16.80 5.44 5.90
N PRO A 574 -18.12 5.19 5.69
CA PRO A 574 -19.01 4.75 6.77
C PRO A 574 -18.65 3.38 7.37
N PRO A 575 -18.28 2.34 6.59
CA PRO A 575 -17.75 1.08 7.15
C PRO A 575 -16.52 1.26 8.04
N CYS A 576 -15.63 2.20 7.70
CA CYS A 576 -14.46 2.56 8.53
C CYS A 576 -14.88 3.11 9.88
N ARG A 577 -15.79 4.09 9.90
CA ARG A 577 -16.33 4.67 11.14
C ARG A 577 -17.07 3.65 12.00
N ALA A 578 -17.70 2.65 11.39
CA ALA A 578 -18.35 1.55 12.11
C ALA A 578 -17.34 0.56 12.74
N PHE A 579 -16.20 0.32 12.09
CA PHE A 579 -15.20 -0.65 12.55
C PHE A 579 -14.23 -0.08 13.61
N THR A 580 -13.85 1.21 13.52
CA THR A 580 -12.87 1.82 14.44
C THR A 580 -13.16 1.62 15.93
N PRO A 581 -14.42 1.72 16.43
CA PRO A 581 -14.72 1.45 17.83
C PRO A 581 -14.42 0.01 18.27
N GLU A 582 -14.70 -0.98 17.43
CA GLU A 582 -14.40 -2.40 17.72
C GLU A 582 -12.89 -2.66 17.73
N LEU A 583 -12.15 -2.02 16.81
CA LEU A 583 -10.69 -2.08 16.80
C LEU A 583 -10.09 -1.40 18.03
N ALA A 584 -10.61 -0.24 18.47
CA ALA A 584 -10.17 0.46 19.67
C ALA A 584 -10.31 -0.40 20.94
N LYS A 585 -11.47 -1.06 21.08
CA LYS A 585 -11.72 -2.01 22.17
C LYS A 585 -10.73 -3.18 22.14
N THR A 586 -10.56 -3.79 20.98
CA THR A 586 -9.62 -4.92 20.78
C THR A 586 -8.18 -4.53 21.08
N TYR A 587 -7.76 -3.35 20.60
CA TYR A 587 -6.44 -2.78 20.85
C TYR A 587 -6.16 -2.66 22.35
N HIS A 588 -7.09 -2.11 23.13
CA HIS A 588 -6.93 -1.97 24.58
C HIS A 588 -6.85 -3.32 25.29
N GLU A 589 -7.67 -4.29 24.89
CA GLU A 589 -7.66 -5.64 25.48
C GLU A 589 -6.36 -6.40 25.21
N ILE A 590 -5.76 -6.25 24.01
CA ILE A 590 -4.46 -6.85 23.69
C ILE A 590 -3.34 -6.09 24.40
N LYS A 591 -3.30 -4.75 24.28
CA LYS A 591 -2.24 -3.89 24.82
C LYS A 591 -2.08 -4.02 26.35
N THR A 592 -3.18 -4.27 27.06
CA THR A 592 -3.14 -4.52 28.53
C THR A 592 -2.45 -5.83 28.91
N LYS A 593 -2.38 -6.81 28.02
CA LYS A 593 -1.75 -8.13 28.23
C LYS A 593 -0.42 -8.27 27.50
N HIS A 594 -0.23 -7.55 26.41
CA HIS A 594 0.91 -7.62 25.50
C HIS A 594 1.44 -6.21 25.20
N GLU A 595 2.49 -5.82 25.89
CA GLU A 595 3.11 -4.49 25.73
C GLU A 595 3.77 -4.31 24.35
N ALA A 596 4.23 -5.41 23.75
CA ALA A 596 4.86 -5.48 22.41
C ALA A 596 3.82 -5.66 21.27
N PHE A 597 2.76 -4.87 21.30
CA PHE A 597 1.70 -4.83 20.28
C PHE A 597 1.34 -3.39 19.95
N GLU A 598 1.21 -3.01 18.68
CA GLU A 598 0.88 -1.65 18.27
C GLU A 598 -0.05 -1.60 17.05
N VAL A 599 -0.82 -0.53 16.92
CA VAL A 599 -1.63 -0.25 15.72
C VAL A 599 -1.11 1.03 15.06
N ILE A 600 -1.01 1.04 13.74
CA ILE A 600 -0.61 2.19 12.94
C ILE A 600 -1.73 2.49 11.96
N PHE A 601 -2.37 3.64 12.15
CA PHE A 601 -3.37 4.18 11.24
C PHE A 601 -2.71 4.68 9.96
N ILE A 602 -3.30 4.30 8.84
CA ILE A 602 -2.90 4.70 7.49
C ILE A 602 -4.14 5.30 6.84
N SER A 603 -4.11 6.62 6.65
CA SER A 603 -5.29 7.34 6.20
C SER A 603 -5.44 7.31 4.69
N SER A 604 -6.68 7.11 4.24
CA SER A 604 -7.11 7.39 2.86
C SER A 604 -8.03 8.60 2.78
N ASP A 605 -7.98 9.49 3.79
CA ASP A 605 -8.66 10.77 3.72
C ASP A 605 -8.09 11.63 2.61
N ARG A 606 -8.91 12.55 2.10
CA ARG A 606 -8.56 13.39 0.95
C ARG A 606 -8.00 14.75 1.36
N ASP A 607 -8.10 15.07 2.64
CA ASP A 607 -7.68 16.33 3.24
C ASP A 607 -7.25 16.14 4.70
N GLN A 608 -6.32 16.99 5.14
CA GLN A 608 -5.72 16.98 6.48
C GLN A 608 -6.78 17.18 7.58
N ALA A 609 -7.82 17.98 7.34
CA ALA A 609 -8.85 18.27 8.34
C ALA A 609 -9.70 17.03 8.66
N SER A 610 -10.12 16.28 7.64
CA SER A 610 -10.83 15.02 7.79
C SER A 610 -9.97 13.97 8.48
N TYR A 611 -8.67 13.91 8.13
CA TYR A 611 -7.70 13.06 8.82
C TYR A 611 -7.59 13.41 10.31
N ASP A 612 -7.37 14.68 10.65
CA ASP A 612 -7.20 15.15 12.03
C ASP A 612 -8.45 14.88 12.87
N GLU A 613 -9.64 15.19 12.34
CA GLU A 613 -10.92 14.96 13.02
C GLU A 613 -11.09 13.46 13.34
N TYR A 614 -10.83 12.59 12.37
CA TYR A 614 -11.04 11.16 12.55
C TYR A 614 -9.96 10.51 13.42
N TYR A 615 -8.70 10.87 13.21
CA TYR A 615 -7.57 10.38 14.01
C TYR A 615 -7.67 10.83 15.48
N SER A 616 -8.26 11.99 15.76
CA SER A 616 -8.49 12.46 17.14
C SER A 616 -9.35 11.52 17.99
N THR A 617 -10.09 10.61 17.35
CA THR A 617 -10.89 9.58 18.02
C THR A 617 -10.09 8.30 18.33
N MET A 618 -8.85 8.21 17.88
CA MET A 618 -7.98 7.04 17.97
C MET A 618 -6.90 7.20 19.05
N SER A 619 -6.37 6.09 19.55
CA SER A 619 -5.44 6.03 20.70
C SER A 619 -4.15 5.26 20.41
N TRP A 620 -3.87 5.07 19.12
CA TRP A 620 -2.72 4.36 18.57
C TRP A 620 -1.94 5.27 17.60
N LEU A 621 -0.89 4.76 16.99
CA LEU A 621 0.00 5.54 16.11
C LEU A 621 -0.65 5.79 14.74
N SER A 622 -0.13 6.75 13.98
CA SER A 622 -0.52 6.98 12.59
C SER A 622 0.67 7.35 11.74
N LEU A 623 0.61 6.99 10.45
CA LEU A 623 1.41 7.67 9.45
C LEU A 623 0.89 9.10 9.25
N PRO A 624 1.77 10.08 9.02
CA PRO A 624 1.36 11.44 8.70
C PRO A 624 0.51 11.49 7.44
N PHE A 625 -0.48 12.37 7.41
CA PHE A 625 -1.27 12.62 6.21
C PHE A 625 -0.37 13.10 5.06
N GLY A 626 -0.55 12.54 3.86
CA GLY A 626 0.26 12.85 2.68
C GLY A 626 1.67 12.21 2.67
N ASP A 627 1.98 11.31 3.60
CA ASP A 627 3.21 10.52 3.57
C ASP A 627 3.27 9.64 2.32
N LYS A 628 4.33 9.78 1.51
CA LYS A 628 4.48 9.07 0.22
C LYS A 628 4.47 7.55 0.37
N ARG A 629 4.83 7.03 1.54
CA ARG A 629 4.81 5.60 1.83
C ARG A 629 3.39 5.05 1.90
N ILE A 630 2.37 5.88 2.09
CA ILE A 630 0.97 5.44 2.16
C ILE A 630 0.55 4.74 0.86
N GLU A 631 0.89 5.34 -0.29
CA GLU A 631 0.61 4.74 -1.61
C GLU A 631 1.42 3.46 -1.79
N SER A 632 2.74 3.51 -1.54
CA SER A 632 3.62 2.33 -1.64
C SER A 632 3.17 1.17 -0.73
N LEU A 633 2.73 1.45 0.50
CA LEU A 633 2.26 0.46 1.47
C LEU A 633 0.91 -0.12 1.04
N SER A 634 0.01 0.70 0.52
CA SER A 634 -1.27 0.22 -0.02
C SER A 634 -1.04 -0.75 -1.19
N HIS A 635 -0.08 -0.44 -2.07
CA HIS A 635 0.30 -1.32 -3.18
C HIS A 635 1.03 -2.58 -2.70
N LEU A 636 2.07 -2.44 -1.87
CA LEU A 636 2.88 -3.55 -1.36
C LEU A 636 2.04 -4.56 -0.57
N LEU A 637 1.08 -4.07 0.22
CA LEU A 637 0.23 -4.89 1.08
C LEU A 637 -1.11 -5.26 0.43
N LYS A 638 -1.29 -4.92 -0.87
CA LYS A 638 -2.46 -5.28 -1.68
C LYS A 638 -3.79 -4.87 -1.05
N VAL A 639 -3.84 -3.65 -0.52
CA VAL A 639 -5.04 -3.10 0.12
C VAL A 639 -6.02 -2.62 -0.96
N ASN A 640 -7.03 -3.44 -1.24
CA ASN A 640 -7.99 -3.23 -2.33
C ASN A 640 -9.25 -2.44 -1.92
N GLY A 641 -9.35 -2.03 -0.65
CA GLY A 641 -10.48 -1.27 -0.11
C GLY A 641 -10.31 -0.96 1.37
N ILE A 642 -11.12 -0.06 1.91
CA ILE A 642 -11.11 0.33 3.32
C ILE A 642 -12.49 0.09 3.99
N PRO A 643 -12.55 -0.32 5.28
CA PRO A 643 -11.42 -0.53 6.18
C PRO A 643 -10.69 -1.85 5.90
N SER A 644 -9.36 -1.79 5.87
CA SER A 644 -8.47 -2.95 5.77
C SER A 644 -7.48 -2.95 6.93
N LEU A 645 -7.10 -4.15 7.38
CA LEU A 645 -6.25 -4.31 8.56
C LEU A 645 -5.29 -5.47 8.31
N VAL A 646 -3.99 -5.16 8.26
CA VAL A 646 -2.93 -6.14 7.98
C VAL A 646 -2.14 -6.38 9.26
N ALA A 647 -1.97 -7.63 9.67
CA ALA A 647 -1.15 -8.00 10.82
C ALA A 647 0.27 -8.34 10.38
N LEU A 648 1.25 -7.70 11.03
CA LEU A 648 2.66 -7.99 10.90
C LEU A 648 3.18 -8.59 12.20
N GLY A 649 4.06 -9.58 12.08
CA GLY A 649 4.76 -10.18 13.20
C GLY A 649 5.95 -9.37 13.67
N PRO A 650 6.60 -9.78 14.77
CA PRO A 650 7.79 -9.13 15.34
C PRO A 650 8.96 -8.93 14.36
N THR A 651 9.04 -9.76 13.32
CA THR A 651 10.06 -9.72 12.27
C THR A 651 9.70 -8.76 11.11
N GLY A 652 8.53 -8.14 11.15
CA GLY A 652 8.00 -7.32 10.06
C GLY A 652 7.32 -8.12 8.93
N LYS A 653 7.35 -9.46 8.97
CA LYS A 653 6.65 -10.30 7.98
C LYS A 653 5.14 -10.26 8.20
N ILE A 654 4.39 -10.28 7.10
CA ILE A 654 2.92 -10.35 7.13
C ILE A 654 2.50 -11.68 7.74
N ILE A 655 1.69 -11.61 8.80
CA ILE A 655 1.02 -12.77 9.38
C ILE A 655 -0.25 -13.05 8.59
N THR A 656 -1.11 -12.05 8.43
CA THR A 656 -2.35 -12.16 7.65
C THR A 656 -2.87 -10.79 7.23
N THR A 657 -3.57 -10.72 6.10
CA THR A 657 -4.31 -9.55 5.61
C THR A 657 -5.80 -9.58 5.98
N GLU A 658 -6.27 -10.69 6.56
CA GLU A 658 -7.67 -10.92 6.95
C GLU A 658 -7.94 -10.51 8.41
N THR A 659 -7.02 -9.77 9.04
CA THR A 659 -7.07 -9.43 10.47
C THR A 659 -8.37 -8.73 10.88
N ARG A 660 -8.96 -7.92 9.98
CA ARG A 660 -10.25 -7.29 10.22
C ARG A 660 -11.35 -8.33 10.48
N GLU A 661 -11.42 -9.38 9.68
CA GLU A 661 -12.43 -10.43 9.82
C GLU A 661 -12.20 -11.24 11.09
N LEU A 662 -10.95 -11.57 11.38
CA LEU A 662 -10.55 -12.25 12.61
C LEU A 662 -10.93 -11.47 13.87
N ILE A 663 -10.68 -10.15 13.89
CA ILE A 663 -11.11 -9.28 14.99
C ILE A 663 -12.63 -9.20 15.07
N MET A 664 -13.31 -9.06 13.92
CA MET A 664 -14.77 -9.04 13.88
C MET A 664 -15.40 -10.35 14.32
N LEU A 665 -14.69 -11.48 14.28
CA LEU A 665 -15.19 -12.80 14.66
C LEU A 665 -14.79 -13.22 16.08
N HIS A 666 -13.57 -12.87 16.50
CA HIS A 666 -12.92 -13.39 17.71
C HIS A 666 -12.41 -12.29 18.67
N GLY A 667 -12.48 -11.01 18.29
CA GLY A 667 -11.99 -9.90 19.10
C GLY A 667 -10.51 -10.04 19.46
N ALA A 668 -10.15 -9.69 20.69
CA ALA A 668 -8.77 -9.77 21.18
C ALA A 668 -8.21 -11.20 21.33
N GLU A 669 -9.07 -12.23 21.33
CA GLU A 669 -8.62 -13.63 21.40
C GLU A 669 -7.95 -14.07 20.09
N ALA A 670 -8.18 -13.36 18.98
CA ALA A 670 -7.53 -13.63 17.71
C ALA A 670 -6.00 -13.43 17.73
N PHE A 671 -5.47 -12.61 18.64
CA PHE A 671 -4.04 -12.38 18.76
C PHE A 671 -3.31 -13.68 19.18
N PRO A 672 -2.18 -14.06 18.53
CA PRO A 672 -1.29 -13.29 17.65
C PRO A 672 -1.63 -13.28 16.14
N PHE A 673 -2.82 -13.74 15.75
CA PHE A 673 -3.33 -13.77 14.36
C PHE A 673 -2.65 -14.78 13.43
N ASP A 674 -1.77 -15.65 13.94
CA ASP A 674 -1.13 -16.70 13.14
C ASP A 674 -2.03 -17.93 12.91
N ASP A 675 -1.76 -18.65 11.82
CA ASP A 675 -2.55 -19.80 11.39
C ASP A 675 -2.56 -20.94 12.42
N GLU A 676 -1.47 -21.12 13.19
CA GLU A 676 -1.38 -22.17 14.20
C GLU A 676 -2.34 -21.88 15.36
N HIS A 677 -2.38 -20.63 15.83
CA HIS A 677 -3.31 -20.17 16.86
C HIS A 677 -4.75 -20.18 16.34
N MET A 678 -4.98 -19.78 15.08
CA MET A 678 -6.32 -19.84 14.48
C MET A 678 -6.82 -21.27 14.40
N PHE A 679 -6.01 -22.21 13.89
CA PHE A 679 -6.37 -23.62 13.83
C PHE A 679 -6.66 -24.22 15.21
N ALA A 680 -5.86 -23.86 16.23
CA ALA A 680 -6.09 -24.29 17.60
C ALA A 680 -7.38 -23.72 18.21
N MET A 681 -7.75 -22.48 17.87
CA MET A 681 -9.01 -21.86 18.28
C MET A 681 -10.21 -22.51 17.58
N GLU A 682 -10.13 -22.73 16.27
CA GLU A 682 -11.18 -23.39 15.50
C GLU A 682 -11.45 -24.81 16.00
N ALA A 683 -10.40 -25.57 16.31
CA ALA A 683 -10.54 -26.89 16.91
C ALA A 683 -11.29 -26.85 18.26
N LYS A 684 -11.05 -25.84 19.10
CA LYS A 684 -11.77 -25.65 20.37
C LYS A 684 -13.24 -25.28 20.14
N PHE A 685 -13.52 -24.38 19.20
CA PHE A 685 -14.90 -23.97 18.89
C PHE A 685 -15.72 -25.09 18.24
N ALA A 686 -15.08 -25.90 17.39
CA ALA A 686 -15.68 -27.09 16.81
C ALA A 686 -16.00 -28.14 17.89
N ASP A 687 -15.12 -28.32 18.87
CA ASP A 687 -15.37 -29.21 20.01
C ASP A 687 -16.54 -28.71 20.89
N MET A 688 -16.65 -27.40 21.11
CA MET A 688 -17.77 -26.79 21.85
C MET A 688 -19.14 -27.02 21.21
N ALA A 689 -19.21 -26.98 19.88
CA ALA A 689 -20.46 -27.14 19.13
C ALA A 689 -20.73 -28.58 18.68
N LYS A 690 -19.82 -29.53 18.96
CA LYS A 690 -19.86 -30.91 18.45
C LYS A 690 -21.16 -31.66 18.77
N ASP A 691 -21.78 -31.34 19.91
CA ASP A 691 -23.01 -31.98 20.39
C ASP A 691 -24.27 -31.12 20.14
N TRP A 692 -24.14 -29.97 19.46
CA TRP A 692 -25.27 -29.11 19.14
C TRP A 692 -25.82 -29.40 17.74
N PRO A 693 -27.15 -29.50 17.56
CA PRO A 693 -27.73 -29.70 16.24
C PRO A 693 -27.52 -28.47 15.35
N ASN A 694 -27.23 -28.67 14.06
CA ASN A 694 -27.04 -27.56 13.12
C ASN A 694 -28.29 -26.71 12.89
N LYS A 695 -29.48 -27.25 13.18
CA LYS A 695 -30.77 -26.57 13.02
C LYS A 695 -31.73 -26.90 14.16
N VAL A 696 -32.49 -25.91 14.62
CA VAL A 696 -33.50 -26.07 15.68
C VAL A 696 -34.76 -25.27 15.37
N LYS A 697 -35.93 -25.84 15.68
CA LYS A 697 -37.19 -25.09 15.76
C LYS A 697 -37.43 -24.67 17.19
N HIS A 698 -37.82 -23.41 17.39
CA HIS A 698 -37.95 -22.85 18.72
C HIS A 698 -39.29 -22.12 18.89
N ASP A 699 -39.98 -22.33 20.01
CA ASP A 699 -41.35 -21.80 20.25
C ASP A 699 -41.44 -20.26 20.20
N MET A 700 -40.36 -19.57 20.57
CA MET A 700 -40.26 -18.10 20.49
C MET A 700 -40.10 -17.58 19.04
N HIS A 701 -39.76 -18.44 18.09
CA HIS A 701 -39.69 -18.11 16.67
C HIS A 701 -40.22 -19.29 15.83
N PRO A 702 -41.54 -19.55 15.86
CA PRO A 702 -42.13 -20.79 15.35
C PRO A 702 -42.24 -20.83 13.82
N GLU A 703 -42.13 -19.69 13.15
CA GLU A 703 -42.31 -19.57 11.70
C GLU A 703 -41.08 -20.01 10.90
N HIS A 704 -39.88 -19.85 11.45
CA HIS A 704 -38.62 -20.17 10.77
C HIS A 704 -37.72 -21.05 11.63
N GLU A 705 -36.93 -21.89 10.98
CA GLU A 705 -35.94 -22.74 11.64
C GLU A 705 -34.67 -21.92 11.91
N LEU A 706 -34.09 -22.06 13.09
CA LEU A 706 -32.86 -21.38 13.45
C LEU A 706 -31.65 -22.25 13.13
N VAL A 707 -30.62 -21.67 12.51
CA VAL A 707 -29.38 -22.33 12.10
C VAL A 707 -28.28 -21.98 13.09
N LEU A 708 -27.47 -22.98 13.46
CA LEU A 708 -26.31 -22.76 14.31
C LEU A 708 -25.22 -22.03 13.52
N THR A 709 -24.94 -20.80 13.89
CA THR A 709 -24.05 -19.88 13.16
C THR A 709 -23.03 -19.26 14.10
N ARG A 710 -21.81 -19.00 13.60
CA ARG A 710 -20.79 -18.27 14.34
C ARG A 710 -21.08 -16.77 14.31
N LEU A 711 -21.16 -16.12 15.47
CA LEU A 711 -21.39 -14.68 15.62
C LEU A 711 -20.54 -14.11 16.76
N HIS A 712 -19.85 -13.00 16.52
CA HIS A 712 -18.99 -12.37 17.54
C HIS A 712 -19.77 -11.83 18.74
N MET A 713 -20.84 -11.06 18.49
CA MET A 713 -21.76 -10.58 19.52
C MET A 713 -23.19 -10.53 18.98
N TYR A 714 -24.15 -10.92 19.80
CA TYR A 714 -25.58 -10.82 19.49
C TYR A 714 -26.39 -10.69 20.77
N THR A 715 -27.58 -10.11 20.69
CA THR A 715 -28.53 -10.10 21.81
C THR A 715 -29.47 -11.29 21.66
N CYS A 716 -29.50 -12.15 22.67
CA CYS A 716 -30.37 -13.32 22.67
C CYS A 716 -31.82 -12.91 22.92
N GLY A 717 -32.71 -13.11 21.94
CA GLY A 717 -34.15 -12.82 22.04
C GLY A 717 -34.90 -13.67 23.07
N GLY A 718 -34.22 -14.63 23.70
CA GLY A 718 -34.77 -15.47 24.77
C GLY A 718 -34.49 -15.01 26.19
N CYS A 719 -33.38 -14.31 26.40
CA CYS A 719 -32.98 -13.88 27.74
C CYS A 719 -32.49 -12.44 27.82
N ASP A 720 -32.49 -11.72 26.70
CA ASP A 720 -32.07 -10.34 26.52
C ASP A 720 -30.63 -10.05 26.98
N LYS A 721 -29.81 -11.10 27.08
CA LYS A 721 -28.38 -10.99 27.40
C LYS A 721 -27.55 -11.13 26.13
N GLU A 722 -26.38 -10.51 26.15
CA GLU A 722 -25.38 -10.70 25.10
C GLU A 722 -24.89 -12.14 25.03
N GLY A 723 -24.76 -12.66 23.82
CA GLY A 723 -24.11 -13.91 23.48
C GLY A 723 -22.90 -13.67 22.60
N LYS A 724 -21.99 -14.65 22.59
CA LYS A 724 -20.76 -14.62 21.81
C LYS A 724 -20.50 -15.99 21.18
N ILE A 725 -19.72 -15.98 20.10
CA ILE A 725 -19.15 -17.11 19.37
C ILE A 725 -20.18 -17.96 18.63
N TRP A 726 -21.16 -18.56 19.31
CA TRP A 726 -22.16 -19.44 18.70
C TRP A 726 -23.56 -18.91 18.99
N ALA A 727 -24.43 -18.89 17.98
CA ALA A 727 -25.84 -18.50 18.09
C ALA A 727 -26.70 -19.41 17.22
N TYR A 728 -27.97 -19.55 17.59
CA TYR A 728 -28.99 -20.00 16.65
C TYR A 728 -29.64 -18.77 16.03
N ASN A 729 -29.40 -18.52 14.73
CA ASN A 729 -29.94 -17.38 14.00
C ASN A 729 -31.03 -17.81 13.01
N CYS A 730 -31.98 -16.93 12.76
CA CYS A 730 -32.89 -17.07 11.62
C CYS A 730 -32.24 -16.41 10.40
N GLU A 731 -32.24 -17.09 9.25
CA GLU A 731 -31.72 -16.50 7.99
C GLU A 731 -32.71 -15.50 7.38
N ASP A 732 -34.01 -15.68 7.65
CA ASP A 732 -35.10 -14.83 7.12
C ASP A 732 -35.42 -13.63 8.04
N CYS A 733 -35.01 -13.69 9.31
CA CYS A 733 -35.36 -12.71 10.35
C CYS A 733 -34.14 -12.36 11.21
N ASN A 734 -34.01 -11.12 11.68
CA ASN A 734 -32.93 -10.70 12.57
C ASN A 734 -33.14 -11.18 14.03
N PHE A 735 -33.30 -12.49 14.24
CA PHE A 735 -33.59 -13.13 15.52
C PHE A 735 -32.49 -14.14 15.90
N TYR A 736 -32.03 -14.07 17.15
CA TYR A 736 -30.90 -14.84 17.65
C TYR A 736 -31.19 -15.45 19.02
N LEU A 737 -30.73 -16.68 19.27
CA LEU A 737 -30.76 -17.32 20.58
C LEU A 737 -29.38 -17.84 20.97
N HIS A 738 -29.07 -17.80 22.28
CA HIS A 738 -27.97 -18.58 22.83
C HIS A 738 -28.19 -20.07 22.55
N PRO A 739 -27.12 -20.86 22.33
CA PRO A 739 -27.24 -22.31 22.25
C PRO A 739 -28.01 -22.90 23.45
N ASP A 740 -27.69 -22.45 24.66
CA ASP A 740 -28.42 -22.84 25.87
C ASP A 740 -29.87 -22.33 25.94
N CYS A 741 -30.20 -21.24 25.26
CA CYS A 741 -31.58 -20.72 25.20
C CYS A 741 -32.40 -21.45 24.14
N ALA A 742 -31.79 -21.83 23.03
CA ALA A 742 -32.43 -22.58 21.95
C ALA A 742 -32.63 -24.06 22.29
N LEU A 743 -31.75 -24.63 23.12
CA LEU A 743 -31.78 -26.05 23.51
C LEU A 743 -32.46 -26.29 24.87
N LYS A 744 -32.95 -25.24 25.54
CA LYS A 744 -33.74 -25.38 26.77
C LYS A 744 -35.15 -25.85 26.43
N GLU A 745 -35.55 -26.99 26.99
CA GLU A 745 -36.94 -27.45 26.93
C GLU A 745 -37.89 -26.42 27.58
N THR A 746 -38.82 -25.90 26.78
CA THR A 746 -39.99 -25.16 27.25
C THR A 746 -40.95 -26.12 27.96
N ASN A 747 -40.74 -26.37 29.26
CA ASN A 747 -41.80 -26.31 30.29
C ASN A 747 -41.33 -26.83 31.66
N GLY A 748 -41.75 -26.12 32.71
CA GLY A 748 -41.21 -26.25 34.06
C GLY A 748 -41.44 -27.61 34.75
N LYS A 749 -40.37 -28.14 35.36
CA LYS A 749 -40.25 -28.43 36.81
C LYS A 749 -38.93 -29.17 37.08
N ARG A 750 -38.17 -28.64 38.04
CA ARG A 750 -37.14 -29.30 38.88
C ARG A 750 -36.90 -30.81 38.61
N ALA A 751 -35.70 -31.16 38.15
CA ALA A 751 -35.01 -32.36 38.62
C ALA A 751 -33.47 -32.21 38.50
N ARG A 752 -32.84 -32.13 39.67
CA ARG A 752 -31.41 -32.40 39.88
C ARG A 752 -31.10 -33.86 39.48
N LYS A 753 -30.00 -34.05 38.74
CA LYS A 753 -29.12 -35.25 38.57
C LYS A 753 -28.84 -35.39 37.07
N ASN A 754 -27.68 -35.02 36.57
CA ASN A 754 -26.39 -35.64 36.89
C ASN A 754 -25.26 -34.61 36.92
N LEU A 755 -24.87 -34.22 38.12
CA LEU A 755 -23.51 -33.79 38.43
C LEU A 755 -22.89 -34.96 39.19
N LEU A 756 -21.92 -35.64 38.58
CA LEU A 756 -20.79 -36.26 39.27
C LEU A 756 -19.77 -36.76 38.24
N LYS A 757 -18.54 -36.26 38.41
CA LYS A 757 -17.28 -36.47 37.65
C LYS A 757 -17.19 -35.58 36.40
N TYR A 758 -16.50 -34.44 36.39
CA TYR A 758 -15.35 -33.99 37.18
C TYR A 758 -15.52 -32.54 37.64
N GLY A 759 -14.99 -32.24 38.83
CA GLY A 759 -15.08 -30.93 39.51
C GLY A 759 -14.38 -29.80 38.74
N LEU A 760 -14.99 -28.62 38.62
CA LEU A 760 -15.14 -27.54 39.62
C LEU A 760 -13.90 -26.61 39.67
N ILE A 761 -13.98 -25.28 39.69
CA ILE A 761 -15.04 -24.26 39.43
C ILE A 761 -14.36 -22.89 39.69
N ILE A 762 -14.67 -21.90 38.84
CA ILE A 762 -14.99 -20.49 39.13
C ILE A 762 -13.91 -19.58 39.77
N CYS A 763 -13.45 -18.65 38.91
CA CYS A 763 -13.10 -17.29 39.28
C CYS A 763 -14.37 -16.55 39.72
N LEU A 764 -14.41 -15.96 40.92
CA LEU A 764 -15.15 -14.74 41.25
C LEU A 764 -14.76 -14.28 42.67
N LEU A 765 -14.15 -13.09 42.76
CA LEU A 765 -14.19 -12.21 43.93
C LEU A 765 -15.66 -11.83 44.26
N PRO A 766 -16.01 -11.18 45.41
CA PRO A 766 -15.17 -10.56 46.45
C PRO A 766 -15.64 -10.80 47.92
N CYS A 767 -14.82 -10.29 48.84
CA CYS A 767 -15.15 -9.77 50.18
C CYS A 767 -15.28 -10.70 51.41
N ALA A 768 -14.51 -10.27 52.42
CA ALA A 768 -14.66 -10.42 53.87
C ALA A 768 -14.12 -11.68 54.59
N TYR A 769 -12.92 -11.51 55.16
CA TYR A 769 -12.63 -11.61 56.61
C TYR A 769 -13.53 -12.53 57.47
N TYR A 770 -12.97 -13.61 58.02
CA TYR A 770 -12.58 -13.71 59.44
C TYR A 770 -11.85 -15.03 59.75
N VAL A 771 -10.91 -14.91 60.70
CA VAL A 771 -9.94 -15.89 61.20
C VAL A 771 -10.56 -16.81 62.27
N ILE A 772 -10.10 -18.08 62.40
CA ILE A 772 -9.66 -18.72 63.67
C ILE A 772 -9.02 -20.12 63.48
N ARG A 773 -7.78 -20.22 64.03
CA ARG A 773 -7.02 -21.36 64.65
C ARG A 773 -6.56 -22.55 63.76
N SER A 774 -5.29 -22.98 63.80
CA SER A 774 -4.46 -23.25 64.99
C SER A 774 -2.92 -23.17 64.78
N PHE A 775 -2.25 -22.30 65.56
CA PHE A 775 -0.98 -22.42 66.32
C PHE A 775 0.31 -23.11 65.79
N ARG A 776 1.38 -22.31 65.60
CA ARG A 776 2.63 -22.10 66.42
C ARG A 776 3.65 -21.34 65.53
N GLY A 777 4.34 -20.23 65.87
CA GLY A 777 4.49 -19.36 67.04
C GLY A 777 5.42 -18.15 66.70
N SER A 778 5.58 -17.22 67.66
CA SER A 778 6.52 -16.07 67.73
C SER A 778 6.13 -14.76 67.02
N LEU A 779 5.44 -13.82 67.72
CA LEU A 779 5.93 -12.53 68.29
C LEU A 779 6.23 -11.46 67.22
N GLY A 780 5.63 -10.26 67.17
CA GLY A 780 4.68 -9.56 68.02
C GLY A 780 4.36 -8.17 67.43
N SER A 781 3.09 -7.76 67.59
CA SER A 781 2.58 -6.40 67.81
C SER A 781 3.10 -5.18 67.02
N ILE A 782 2.19 -4.48 66.31
CA ILE A 782 1.57 -3.20 66.73
C ILE A 782 0.56 -2.75 65.64
N GLY A 783 -0.72 -2.55 66.02
CA GLY A 783 -1.74 -1.83 65.23
C GLY A 783 -1.57 -0.32 65.34
N LEU A 784 -2.44 0.59 64.87
CA LEU A 784 -3.82 0.56 64.43
C LEU A 784 -4.17 2.04 64.10
N LYS A 785 -5.24 2.27 63.33
CA LYS A 785 -6.17 3.43 63.38
C LYS A 785 -5.70 4.76 62.79
N LYS A 786 -6.57 5.61 62.22
CA LYS A 786 -7.97 5.62 61.74
C LYS A 786 -8.23 7.09 61.32
N LEU A 787 -9.31 7.30 60.53
CA LEU A 787 -10.28 8.42 60.52
C LEU A 787 -10.44 8.93 59.08
N ALA A 788 -11.56 8.67 58.40
CA ALA A 788 -12.92 9.21 58.54
C ALA A 788 -13.19 10.23 57.40
N GLY A 789 -14.31 10.04 56.68
CA GLY A 789 -14.76 10.88 55.56
C GLY A 789 -15.38 12.22 56.01
N PRO A 790 -16.43 12.77 55.36
CA PRO A 790 -17.23 12.24 54.24
C PRO A 790 -17.61 13.31 53.16
N ASP A 791 -18.52 12.88 52.28
CA ASP A 791 -19.59 13.62 51.59
C ASP A 791 -19.52 13.85 50.06
N CYS A 792 -20.54 13.22 49.46
CA CYS A 792 -21.10 13.27 48.12
C CYS A 792 -21.36 14.68 47.56
N THR A 793 -21.15 14.82 46.25
CA THR A 793 -22.24 15.11 45.28
C THR A 793 -21.97 14.37 43.99
#